data_AF-A0A7J7V2X4-F1
#
_entry.id   AF-A0A7J7V2X4-F1
#
_cell.length_a   1.000
_cell.length_b   1.000
_cell.length_c   1.000
_cell.angle_alpha   90.00
_cell.angle_beta   90.00
_cell.angle_gamma   90.00
#
_symmetry.space_group_name_H-M   'P 1'
#
loop_
_entity.id
_entity.type
_entity.pdbx_description
1 polymer ?
#
loop_
_entity_poly.entity_id
_entity_poly.type
_entity_poly.pdbx_seq_one_letter_code
_entity_poly.pdbx_strand_id
1 'polypeptide(L)'
;MAAEAAGGKYRGTVSKSKDPSGLLISVIRTLSTSDDVEDRENEKGRLEEAYEKCDRDLDELIVQHYTELTTAIRTYQSITERITNSRNKIKQVKENLLSCKMLLHCKRDELRKLWIEGIEHKHVLNLLDEIENIKQVPQKLEQCMASKHYLSATDMLVSAVQSLEGPLLQVEGLSDLRLELHSKKMNLHLVLIDELHRHLYIKSTSRIVQRIKEKGRISTLVKDASPIPLIDVTNLPTPRKFLDNSQYSTPGSSSVREINLQDIKEDLDLDPEENSTLFMGILIKGLAKLKKIPETVKAIKERLEQELQQIVKRSTTQVADSSYQRGENLTADNQPRLLLELLELLFDKFNAVATAHSVVLGYLQDTVVAPLPQQEDVKLYDMADVWVKIQDVLQMLLTEYLDMKNTRTASEPSAQLSYASTGREFAAFFAKKKPQRPKNSLFKFESSSHAISMSAYLREQRRELYSRSGELQGGPDDNLIEGGGTKFVCKPGARNITVIFHPLLRFIQEVEHALGLGPAKQCPLREFLTVYIKNIFLNQVLAEINKEIEGVTKTSDPLKILANADTMKVLGVQRPLLQSTIIVEKTVQDLLNLMHDLSAYSDQFLNMVCVKLQEYKDTCMAAYRGIVQSEEKLVISASWAKDDDISRLLKSLPNWINMAQPKQLRPKREDEEDFIRAAFGKESEVLIGNLGDKLIPPQDILRDVSDLKALANMHESLEWLAGRTKSAFSNLSTSQSK
;
A
#
# COMPACT_ATOMS: atom_id res chain seq x y z
N MET A 1 -73.88 22.54 47.55
CA MET A 1 -74.47 21.52 48.42
C MET A 1 -74.35 21.99 49.87
N ALA A 2 -75.44 21.83 50.62
CA ALA A 2 -75.65 22.06 52.05
C ALA A 2 -75.55 23.51 52.58
N ALA A 3 -76.73 24.14 52.67
CA ALA A 3 -77.03 25.26 53.57
C ALA A 3 -78.18 24.81 54.49
N GLU A 4 -77.96 24.87 55.80
CA GLU A 4 -78.92 24.80 56.91
C GLU A 4 -78.27 25.56 58.07
N ALA A 5 -78.94 26.17 59.06
CA ALA A 5 -80.29 26.63 59.31
C ALA A 5 -80.21 27.29 60.70
N ALA A 6 -80.93 28.39 60.97
CA ALA A 6 -81.43 28.73 62.31
C ALA A 6 -82.25 30.03 62.24
N GLY A 7 -83.59 29.90 62.24
CA GLY A 7 -84.54 30.97 62.49
C GLY A 7 -85.14 30.84 63.90
N GLY A 8 -85.18 31.94 64.65
CA GLY A 8 -85.82 32.03 65.97
C GLY A 8 -87.15 32.79 65.91
N LYS A 9 -88.21 32.19 66.47
CA LYS A 9 -89.57 32.72 66.66
C LYS A 9 -89.68 33.54 67.95
N TYR A 10 -90.51 34.59 67.97
CA TYR A 10 -91.19 35.07 69.18
C TYR A 10 -92.67 35.39 68.89
N ARG A 11 -93.53 35.00 69.82
CA ARG A 11 -95.01 35.00 69.82
C ARG A 11 -95.48 36.08 70.80
N GLY A 12 -96.44 36.92 70.42
CA GLY A 12 -97.04 37.94 71.29
C GLY A 12 -98.50 37.62 71.65
N THR A 13 -98.88 37.83 72.91
CA THR A 13 -100.26 37.71 73.44
C THR A 13 -100.69 39.00 74.16
N VAL A 14 -101.68 39.67 73.57
CA VAL A 14 -102.87 40.38 74.11
C VAL A 14 -102.83 41.03 75.51
N SER A 15 -103.28 42.31 75.59
CA SER A 15 -104.20 42.78 76.65
C SER A 15 -105.07 43.96 76.20
N LYS A 16 -106.39 43.87 76.43
CA LYS A 16 -107.45 44.86 76.17
C LYS A 16 -107.42 46.03 77.17
N SER A 17 -107.74 47.25 76.73
CA SER A 17 -108.45 48.22 77.57
C SER A 17 -109.07 49.39 76.79
N LYS A 18 -110.39 49.54 76.99
CA LYS A 18 -111.25 50.75 76.91
C LYS A 18 -111.21 51.56 75.61
N ASP A 19 -112.17 51.27 74.73
CA ASP A 19 -112.52 52.10 73.58
C ASP A 19 -113.05 53.48 74.04
N PRO A 20 -112.33 54.58 73.74
CA PRO A 20 -112.69 55.96 74.13
C PRO A 20 -113.88 56.52 73.34
N SER A 21 -114.27 55.82 72.27
CA SER A 21 -115.39 56.16 71.38
C SER A 21 -116.76 56.11 72.08
N GLY A 22 -116.93 55.27 73.11
CA GLY A 22 -118.17 55.22 73.90
C GLY A 22 -118.40 56.44 74.78
N LEU A 23 -117.33 57.05 75.31
CA LEU A 23 -117.42 58.27 76.10
C LEU A 23 -117.72 59.49 75.22
N LEU A 24 -117.08 59.57 74.04
CA LEU A 24 -117.27 60.67 73.10
C LEU A 24 -118.71 60.73 72.57
N ILE A 25 -119.33 59.58 72.28
CA ILE A 25 -120.73 59.50 71.82
C ILE A 25 -121.70 59.90 72.94
N SER A 26 -121.40 59.61 74.21
CA SER A 26 -122.19 60.08 75.34
C SER A 26 -122.15 61.60 75.47
N VAL A 27 -120.96 62.20 75.31
CA VAL A 27 -120.75 63.65 75.41
C VAL A 27 -121.41 64.40 74.25
N ILE A 28 -121.29 63.91 73.01
CA ILE A 28 -121.96 64.51 71.83
C ILE A 28 -123.49 64.45 71.96
N ARG A 29 -124.04 63.40 72.57
CA ARG A 29 -125.50 63.28 72.78
C ARG A 29 -126.02 64.32 73.75
N THR A 30 -125.33 64.56 74.87
CA THR A 30 -125.73 65.55 75.88
C THR A 30 -125.60 66.99 75.35
N LEU A 31 -124.55 67.27 74.56
CA LEU A 31 -124.28 68.60 73.98
C LEU A 31 -125.25 69.03 72.86
N SER A 32 -126.00 68.12 72.24
CA SER A 32 -126.93 68.41 71.13
C SER A 32 -128.42 68.39 71.52
N THR A 33 -128.80 67.93 72.71
CA THR A 33 -130.21 67.85 73.15
C THR A 33 -130.58 68.79 74.30
N SER A 34 -129.64 69.55 74.87
CA SER A 34 -129.96 70.57 75.87
C SER A 34 -129.99 71.96 75.22
N ASP A 35 -131.15 72.62 75.27
CA ASP A 35 -131.32 74.03 74.89
C ASP A 35 -130.78 75.01 75.96
N ASP A 36 -130.12 74.50 77.02
CA ASP A 36 -129.56 75.32 78.09
C ASP A 36 -128.03 75.46 77.96
N VAL A 37 -127.57 76.71 77.83
CA VAL A 37 -126.17 77.07 77.51
C VAL A 37 -125.23 76.74 78.68
N GLU A 38 -125.75 76.69 79.90
CA GLU A 38 -124.98 76.52 81.14
C GLU A 38 -124.47 75.08 81.32
N ASP A 39 -125.28 74.08 80.99
CA ASP A 39 -124.89 72.66 81.06
C ASP A 39 -123.78 72.32 80.04
N ARG A 40 -123.78 73.02 78.90
CA ARG A 40 -122.79 72.85 77.84
C ARG A 40 -121.41 73.36 78.25
N GLU A 41 -121.37 74.47 78.96
CA GLU A 41 -120.12 75.07 79.43
C GLU A 41 -119.52 74.28 80.61
N ASN A 42 -120.36 73.69 81.47
CA ASN A 42 -119.91 72.83 82.56
C ASN A 42 -119.22 71.53 82.06
N GLU A 43 -119.80 70.83 81.07
CA GLU A 43 -119.18 69.59 80.57
C GLU A 43 -117.93 69.89 79.72
N LYS A 44 -117.89 71.02 79.01
CA LYS A 44 -116.67 71.51 78.34
C LYS A 44 -115.56 71.79 79.37
N GLY A 45 -115.89 72.50 80.46
CA GLY A 45 -114.94 72.73 81.56
C GLY A 45 -114.40 71.43 82.15
N ARG A 46 -115.24 70.42 82.33
CA ARG A 46 -114.83 69.10 82.86
C ARG A 46 -113.86 68.35 81.92
N LEU A 47 -114.02 68.50 80.61
CA LEU A 47 -113.14 67.89 79.60
C LEU A 47 -111.81 68.64 79.46
N GLU A 48 -111.84 69.97 79.53
CA GLU A 48 -110.64 70.81 79.57
C GLU A 48 -109.81 70.50 80.83
N GLU A 49 -110.43 70.36 82.00
CA GLU A 49 -109.76 69.93 83.23
C GLU A 49 -109.13 68.53 83.11
N ALA A 50 -109.83 67.59 82.47
CA ALA A 50 -109.30 66.23 82.29
C ALA A 50 -108.12 66.18 81.31
N TYR A 51 -108.15 66.98 80.23
CA TYR A 51 -107.04 67.09 79.29
C TYR A 51 -105.82 67.75 79.94
N GLU A 52 -106.01 68.87 80.64
CA GLU A 52 -104.94 69.52 81.40
C GLU A 52 -104.36 68.60 82.48
N LYS A 53 -105.16 67.69 83.04
CA LYS A 53 -104.66 66.69 83.98
C LYS A 53 -103.79 65.63 83.29
N CYS A 54 -104.23 65.07 82.16
CA CYS A 54 -103.42 64.10 81.41
C CYS A 54 -102.14 64.71 80.83
N ASP A 55 -102.19 65.96 80.36
CA ASP A 55 -101.02 66.66 79.83
C ASP A 55 -100.02 66.95 80.95
N ARG A 56 -100.50 67.37 82.13
CA ARG A 56 -99.66 67.47 83.34
C ARG A 56 -99.09 66.13 83.77
N ASP A 57 -99.88 65.06 83.79
CA ASP A 57 -99.41 63.72 84.17
C ASP A 57 -98.34 63.21 83.17
N LEU A 58 -98.50 63.52 81.87
CA LEU A 58 -97.52 63.19 80.83
C LEU A 58 -96.26 64.05 80.94
N ASP A 59 -96.39 65.35 81.14
CA ASP A 59 -95.26 66.25 81.38
C ASP A 59 -94.52 65.84 82.66
N GLU A 60 -95.22 65.45 83.72
CA GLU A 60 -94.61 64.96 84.95
C GLU A 60 -93.87 63.64 84.71
N LEU A 61 -94.44 62.71 83.93
CA LEU A 61 -93.75 61.47 83.54
C LEU A 61 -92.53 61.73 82.64
N ILE A 62 -92.66 62.66 81.68
CA ILE A 62 -91.58 63.07 80.78
C ILE A 62 -90.49 63.74 81.59
N VAL A 63 -90.82 64.60 82.57
CA VAL A 63 -89.85 65.25 83.46
C VAL A 63 -89.16 64.22 84.36
N GLN A 64 -89.90 63.26 84.91
CA GLN A 64 -89.35 62.18 85.73
C GLN A 64 -88.38 61.28 84.94
N HIS A 65 -88.70 60.94 83.69
CA HIS A 65 -87.86 60.09 82.84
C HIS A 65 -87.05 60.86 81.77
N TYR A 66 -86.97 62.19 81.86
CA TYR A 66 -86.33 63.05 80.85
C TYR A 66 -84.85 62.71 80.70
N THR A 67 -84.20 62.48 81.84
CA THR A 67 -82.81 62.08 81.95
C THR A 67 -82.59 60.75 81.25
N GLU A 68 -83.34 59.71 81.61
CA GLU A 68 -83.25 58.37 81.02
C GLU A 68 -83.47 58.38 79.49
N LEU A 69 -84.51 59.09 79.02
CA LEU A 69 -84.81 59.24 77.58
C LEU A 69 -83.67 59.96 76.84
N THR A 70 -83.15 61.05 77.41
CA THR A 70 -82.03 61.80 76.81
C THR A 70 -80.77 60.94 76.76
N THR A 71 -80.51 60.14 77.80
CA THR A 71 -79.38 59.20 77.81
C THR A 71 -79.56 58.08 76.78
N ALA A 72 -80.77 57.52 76.64
CA ALA A 72 -81.10 56.50 75.63
C ALA A 72 -80.95 57.03 74.19
N ILE A 73 -81.40 58.25 73.92
CA ILE A 73 -81.24 58.90 72.62
C ILE A 73 -79.76 59.19 72.33
N ARG A 74 -79.00 59.74 73.29
CA ARG A 74 -77.56 60.00 73.11
C ARG A 74 -76.76 58.70 72.91
N THR A 75 -77.06 57.66 73.66
CA THR A 75 -76.41 56.34 73.49
C THR A 75 -76.77 55.72 72.14
N TYR A 76 -78.02 55.80 71.69
CA TYR A 76 -78.43 55.35 70.36
C TYR A 76 -77.74 56.14 69.24
N GLN A 77 -77.67 57.47 69.36
CA GLN A 77 -76.94 58.32 68.42
C GLN A 77 -75.45 57.96 68.38
N SER A 78 -74.81 57.79 69.54
CA SER A 78 -73.40 57.39 69.65
C SER A 78 -73.15 55.99 69.08
N ILE A 79 -74.03 55.02 69.33
CA ILE A 79 -73.94 53.68 68.75
C ILE A 79 -74.12 53.75 67.23
N THR A 80 -75.11 54.52 66.75
CA THR A 80 -75.35 54.71 65.31
C THR A 80 -74.16 55.35 64.62
N GLU A 81 -73.54 56.36 65.24
CA GLU A 81 -72.32 56.99 64.75
C GLU A 81 -71.13 56.03 64.76
N ARG A 82 -70.92 55.26 65.83
CA ARG A 82 -69.87 54.24 65.91
C ARG A 82 -70.07 53.13 64.87
N ILE A 83 -71.30 52.68 64.63
CA ILE A 83 -71.63 51.69 63.61
C ILE A 83 -71.36 52.27 62.21
N THR A 84 -71.76 53.51 61.96
CA THR A 84 -71.53 54.19 60.67
C THR A 84 -70.04 54.37 60.40
N ASN A 85 -69.29 54.83 61.40
CA ASN A 85 -67.84 54.98 61.34
C ASN A 85 -67.14 53.63 61.15
N SER A 86 -67.59 52.57 61.83
CA SER A 86 -67.08 51.21 61.64
C SER A 86 -67.37 50.69 60.22
N ARG A 87 -68.58 50.91 59.71
CA ARG A 87 -68.96 50.52 58.34
C ARG A 87 -68.15 51.25 57.29
N ASN A 88 -67.86 52.54 57.49
CA ASN A 88 -66.99 53.32 56.63
C ASN A 88 -65.54 52.85 56.70
N LYS A 89 -65.00 52.56 57.90
CA LYS A 89 -63.68 51.95 58.06
C LYS A 89 -63.59 50.58 57.38
N ILE A 90 -64.61 49.74 57.48
CA ILE A 90 -64.67 48.44 56.81
C ILE A 90 -64.69 48.60 55.29
N LYS A 91 -65.45 49.57 54.76
CA LYS A 91 -65.42 49.90 53.32
C LYS A 91 -64.02 50.31 52.89
N GLN A 92 -63.38 51.21 53.62
CA GLN A 92 -62.03 51.69 53.32
C GLN A 92 -60.99 50.56 53.40
N VAL A 93 -61.06 49.68 54.40
CA VAL A 93 -60.18 48.51 54.51
C VAL A 93 -60.41 47.54 53.35
N LYS A 94 -61.66 47.33 52.94
CA LYS A 94 -62.00 46.48 51.78
C LYS A 94 -61.44 47.06 50.48
N GLU A 95 -61.55 48.38 50.28
CA GLU A 95 -60.97 49.08 49.14
C GLU A 95 -59.44 48.96 49.14
N ASN A 96 -58.79 49.26 50.27
CA ASN A 96 -57.34 49.11 50.41
C ASN A 96 -56.87 47.67 50.16
N LEU A 97 -57.60 46.66 50.65
CA LEU A 97 -57.28 45.26 50.44
C LEU A 97 -57.42 44.87 48.96
N LEU A 98 -58.43 45.40 48.26
CA LEU A 98 -58.59 45.22 46.81
C LEU A 98 -57.44 45.87 46.06
N SER A 99 -57.02 47.09 46.43
CA SER A 99 -55.85 47.76 45.86
C SER A 99 -54.57 46.98 46.09
N CYS A 100 -54.33 46.47 47.31
CA CYS A 100 -53.19 45.61 47.62
C CYS A 100 -53.23 44.30 46.81
N LYS A 101 -54.40 43.68 46.66
CA LYS A 101 -54.57 42.48 45.83
C LYS A 101 -54.23 42.76 44.36
N MET A 102 -54.66 43.89 43.80
CA MET A 102 -54.31 44.28 42.44
C MET A 102 -52.81 44.53 42.30
N LEU A 103 -52.19 45.27 43.22
CA LEU A 103 -50.75 45.55 43.21
C LEU A 103 -49.90 44.28 43.31
N LEU A 104 -50.27 43.33 44.17
CA LEU A 104 -49.59 42.03 44.29
C LEU A 104 -49.76 41.18 43.02
N HIS A 105 -50.94 41.23 42.37
CA HIS A 105 -51.16 40.55 41.11
C HIS A 105 -50.29 41.13 39.98
N CYS A 106 -50.22 42.46 39.87
CA CYS A 106 -49.33 43.12 38.91
C CYS A 106 -47.86 42.74 39.16
N LYS A 107 -47.40 42.72 40.41
CA LYS A 107 -46.03 42.29 40.75
C LYS A 107 -45.77 40.84 40.41
N ARG A 108 -46.75 39.94 40.55
CA ARG A 108 -46.62 38.54 40.13
C ARG A 108 -46.50 38.41 38.61
N ASP A 109 -47.32 39.14 37.85
CA ASP A 109 -47.29 39.07 36.39
C ASP A 109 -46.00 39.70 35.83
N GLU A 110 -45.53 40.80 36.43
CA GLU A 110 -44.24 41.42 36.11
C GLU A 110 -43.06 40.50 36.47
N LEU A 111 -43.11 39.82 37.62
CA LEU A 111 -42.09 38.83 38.01
C LEU A 111 -42.11 37.62 37.07
N ARG A 112 -43.29 37.14 36.66
CA ARG A 112 -43.42 36.06 35.68
C ARG A 112 -42.84 36.46 34.34
N LYS A 113 -43.10 37.69 33.88
CA LYS A 113 -42.51 38.26 32.67
C LYS A 113 -40.98 38.29 32.76
N LEU A 114 -40.43 38.88 33.83
CA LEU A 114 -38.98 38.92 34.06
C LEU A 114 -38.34 37.54 34.17
N TRP A 115 -39.06 36.56 34.74
CA TRP A 115 -38.58 35.18 34.81
C TRP A 115 -38.55 34.51 33.43
N ILE A 116 -39.57 34.71 32.59
CA ILE A 116 -39.59 34.23 31.20
C ILE A 116 -38.46 34.90 30.41
N GLU A 117 -38.33 36.23 30.48
CA GLU A 117 -37.22 36.98 29.87
C GLU A 117 -35.86 36.48 30.37
N GLY A 118 -35.73 36.15 31.65
CA GLY A 118 -34.52 35.57 32.22
C GLY A 118 -34.18 34.18 31.66
N ILE A 119 -35.18 33.32 31.42
CA ILE A 119 -35.00 32.03 30.76
C ILE A 119 -34.60 32.22 29.30
N GLU A 120 -35.27 33.13 28.58
CA GLU A 120 -34.96 33.45 27.19
C GLU A 120 -33.52 33.97 27.07
N HIS A 121 -33.12 34.92 27.91
CA HIS A 121 -31.74 35.43 27.92
C HIS A 121 -30.72 34.34 28.23
N LYS A 122 -31.01 33.43 29.16
CA LYS A 122 -30.12 32.28 29.46
C LYS A 122 -30.00 31.34 28.27
N HIS A 123 -31.10 31.09 27.56
CA HIS A 123 -31.08 30.27 26.35
C HIS A 123 -30.29 30.94 25.22
N VAL A 124 -30.47 32.25 25.02
CA VAL A 124 -29.72 33.05 24.04
C VAL A 124 -28.22 33.04 24.34
N LEU A 125 -27.82 33.16 25.62
CA LEU A 125 -26.41 33.05 26.02
C LEU A 125 -25.81 31.69 25.66
N ASN A 126 -26.50 30.60 25.99
CA ASN A 126 -26.04 29.26 25.61
C ASN A 126 -25.89 29.11 24.09
N LEU A 127 -26.82 29.67 23.31
CA LEU A 127 -26.77 29.64 21.85
C LEU A 127 -25.56 30.44 21.32
N LEU A 128 -25.27 31.60 21.92
CA LEU A 128 -24.11 32.42 21.58
C LEU A 128 -22.80 31.70 21.89
N ASP A 129 -22.69 31.03 23.03
CA ASP A 129 -21.51 30.23 23.40
C ASP A 129 -21.30 29.08 22.41
N GLU A 130 -22.36 28.37 21.99
CA GLU A 130 -22.28 27.34 20.95
C GLU A 130 -21.84 27.93 19.59
N ILE A 131 -22.35 29.09 19.20
CA ILE A 131 -21.96 29.79 17.97
C ILE A 131 -20.49 30.21 18.01
N GLU A 132 -20.02 30.74 19.12
CA GLU A 132 -18.63 31.15 19.28
C GLU A 132 -17.69 29.94 19.21
N ASN A 133 -18.07 28.81 19.84
CA ASN A 133 -17.34 27.57 19.72
C ASN A 133 -17.25 27.08 18.26
N ILE A 134 -18.35 27.09 17.50
CA ILE A 134 -18.36 26.64 16.11
C ILE A 134 -17.59 27.59 15.19
N LYS A 135 -17.65 28.90 15.44
CA LYS A 135 -16.86 29.90 14.69
C LYS A 135 -15.35 29.67 14.81
N GLN A 136 -14.87 29.12 15.93
CA GLN A 136 -13.45 28.80 16.13
C GLN A 136 -13.02 27.47 15.48
N VAL A 137 -13.97 26.60 15.08
CA VAL A 137 -13.67 25.26 14.55
C VAL A 137 -12.84 25.29 13.25
N PRO A 138 -13.14 26.13 12.23
CA PRO A 138 -12.34 26.15 11.00
C PRO A 138 -10.85 26.44 11.24
N GLN A 139 -10.54 27.40 12.12
CA GLN A 139 -9.16 27.75 12.44
C GLN A 139 -8.44 26.64 13.21
N LYS A 140 -9.12 26.02 14.20
CA LYS A 140 -8.58 24.87 14.94
C LYS A 140 -8.40 23.65 14.02
N LEU A 141 -9.31 23.45 13.07
CA LEU A 141 -9.22 22.37 12.08
C LEU A 141 -7.97 22.53 11.21
N GLU A 142 -7.68 23.75 10.74
CA GLU A 142 -6.46 24.02 9.95
C GLU A 142 -5.18 23.77 10.75
N GLN A 143 -5.17 24.15 12.03
CA GLN A 143 -4.04 23.86 12.92
C GLN A 143 -3.87 22.35 13.16
N CYS A 144 -4.96 21.62 13.43
CA CYS A 144 -4.93 20.17 13.60
C CYS A 144 -4.46 19.47 12.32
N MET A 145 -4.93 19.88 11.15
CA MET A 145 -4.48 19.35 9.85
C MET A 145 -2.99 19.63 9.60
N ALA A 146 -2.50 20.83 9.94
CA ALA A 146 -1.07 21.15 9.81
C ALA A 146 -0.19 20.31 10.74
N SER A 147 -0.69 20.01 11.95
CA SER A 147 -0.04 19.12 12.92
C SER A 147 -0.27 17.62 12.69
N LYS A 148 -1.00 17.24 11.62
CA LYS A 148 -1.32 15.84 11.24
C LYS A 148 -2.13 15.03 12.27
N HIS A 149 -2.81 15.70 13.20
CA HIS A 149 -3.75 15.08 14.14
C HIS A 149 -5.13 14.89 13.48
N TYR A 150 -5.19 13.92 12.59
CA TYR A 150 -6.31 13.70 11.68
C TYR A 150 -7.58 13.17 12.36
N LEU A 151 -7.47 12.36 13.41
CA LEU A 151 -8.62 11.83 14.14
C LEU A 151 -9.29 12.91 14.98
N SER A 152 -8.51 13.71 15.72
CA SER A 152 -9.00 14.88 16.46
C SER A 152 -9.65 15.91 15.52
N ALA A 153 -9.02 16.18 14.37
CA ALA A 153 -9.59 17.03 13.32
C ALA A 153 -10.94 16.48 12.81
N THR A 154 -11.02 15.18 12.56
CA THR A 154 -12.25 14.52 12.10
C THR A 154 -13.35 14.56 13.16
N ASP A 155 -13.02 14.32 14.42
CA ASP A 155 -13.96 14.37 15.54
C ASP A 155 -14.53 15.77 15.73
N MET A 156 -13.67 16.78 15.76
CA MET A 156 -14.09 18.17 15.86
C MET A 156 -15.00 18.57 14.71
N LEU A 157 -14.69 18.14 13.48
CA LEU A 157 -15.49 18.44 12.30
C LEU A 157 -16.86 17.72 12.30
N VAL A 158 -16.89 16.44 12.66
CA VAL A 158 -18.14 15.67 12.72
C VAL A 158 -19.05 16.22 13.82
N SER A 159 -18.51 16.52 15.01
CA SER A 159 -19.27 17.13 16.09
C SER A 159 -19.78 18.53 15.72
N ALA A 160 -18.95 19.37 15.07
CA ALA A 160 -19.36 20.70 14.63
C ALA A 160 -20.49 20.66 13.58
N VAL A 161 -20.39 19.75 12.60
CA VAL A 161 -21.44 19.56 11.59
C VAL A 161 -22.73 19.04 12.23
N GLN A 162 -22.65 18.12 13.19
CA GLN A 162 -23.83 17.62 13.91
C GLN A 162 -24.51 18.71 14.76
N SER A 163 -23.74 19.59 15.41
CA SER A 163 -24.29 20.73 16.14
C SER A 163 -24.95 21.77 15.22
N LEU A 164 -24.40 22.00 14.02
CA LEU A 164 -24.97 22.90 13.02
C LEU A 164 -26.26 22.37 12.37
N GLU A 165 -26.39 21.05 12.26
CA GLU A 165 -27.58 20.37 11.73
C GLU A 165 -28.67 20.14 12.81
N GLY A 166 -28.33 20.21 14.09
CA GLY A 166 -29.26 20.02 15.21
C GLY A 166 -29.77 21.35 15.81
N PRO A 167 -29.28 21.75 17.00
CA PRO A 167 -29.80 22.90 17.76
C PRO A 167 -29.72 24.24 17.02
N LEU A 168 -28.76 24.39 16.10
CA LEU A 168 -28.47 25.65 15.41
C LEU A 168 -29.03 25.71 13.98
N LEU A 169 -29.86 24.74 13.57
CA LEU A 169 -30.39 24.68 12.22
C LEU A 169 -31.20 25.95 11.85
N GLN A 170 -31.88 26.53 12.84
CA GLN A 170 -32.78 27.69 12.70
C GLN A 170 -32.06 29.04 12.54
N VAL A 171 -30.74 29.10 12.74
CA VAL A 171 -29.96 30.34 12.63
C VAL A 171 -29.47 30.54 11.19
N GLU A 172 -30.14 31.39 10.41
CA GLU A 172 -29.80 31.66 8.99
C GLU A 172 -28.39 32.26 8.80
N GLY A 173 -27.89 33.01 9.79
CA GLY A 173 -26.55 33.63 9.76
C GLY A 173 -25.38 32.64 9.80
N LEU A 174 -25.64 31.34 10.04
CA LEU A 174 -24.63 30.28 10.02
C LEU A 174 -24.60 29.52 8.69
N SER A 175 -25.34 29.97 7.67
CA SER A 175 -25.43 29.29 6.37
C SER A 175 -24.08 29.18 5.66
N ASP A 176 -23.32 30.26 5.58
CA ASP A 176 -21.98 30.28 4.96
C ASP A 176 -21.00 29.37 5.71
N LEU A 177 -21.00 29.42 7.05
CA LEU A 177 -20.15 28.58 7.90
C LEU A 177 -20.52 27.09 7.78
N ARG A 178 -21.82 26.79 7.63
CA ARG A 178 -22.32 25.43 7.38
C ARG A 178 -21.83 24.92 6.02
N LEU A 179 -21.90 25.76 4.98
CA LEU A 179 -21.40 25.43 3.65
C LEU A 179 -19.89 25.21 3.67
N GLU A 180 -19.15 26.07 4.37
CA GLU A 180 -17.70 25.94 4.54
C GLU A 180 -17.32 24.64 5.27
N LEU A 181 -17.93 24.34 6.41
CA LEU A 181 -17.64 23.11 7.17
C LEU A 181 -18.06 21.85 6.41
N HIS A 182 -19.17 21.89 5.68
CA HIS A 182 -19.57 20.77 4.81
C HIS A 182 -18.58 20.60 3.64
N SER A 183 -18.09 21.69 3.04
CA SER A 183 -17.03 21.66 2.03
C SER A 183 -15.73 21.08 2.59
N LYS A 184 -15.30 21.53 3.79
CA LYS A 184 -14.13 20.97 4.49
C LYS A 184 -14.31 19.48 4.82
N LYS A 185 -15.52 19.03 5.18
CA LYS A 185 -15.85 17.60 5.37
C LYS A 185 -15.74 16.80 4.08
N MET A 186 -16.17 17.37 2.95
CA MET A 186 -15.98 16.77 1.63
C MET A 186 -14.51 16.82 1.17
N ASN A 187 -13.66 17.72 1.67
CA ASN A 187 -12.24 17.71 1.31
C ASN A 187 -11.40 16.82 2.23
N LEU A 188 -11.76 16.72 3.51
CA LEU A 188 -10.98 15.99 4.52
C LEU A 188 -10.83 14.51 4.15
N HIS A 189 -11.88 13.85 3.64
CA HIS A 189 -11.76 12.44 3.25
C HIS A 189 -10.72 12.22 2.12
N LEU A 190 -10.58 13.16 1.18
CA LEU A 190 -9.56 13.08 0.14
C LEU A 190 -8.15 13.21 0.71
N VAL A 191 -7.95 14.15 1.65
CA VAL A 191 -6.67 14.34 2.34
C VAL A 191 -6.27 13.08 3.13
N LEU A 192 -7.21 12.47 3.85
CA LEU A 192 -6.97 11.22 4.58
C LEU A 192 -6.61 10.06 3.65
N ILE A 193 -7.29 9.96 2.49
CA ILE A 193 -6.98 8.95 1.47
C ILE A 193 -5.59 9.18 0.90
N ASP A 194 -5.22 10.41 0.56
CA ASP A 194 -3.90 10.73 0.01
C ASP A 194 -2.77 10.45 1.02
N GLU A 195 -2.96 10.79 2.30
CA GLU A 195 -1.99 10.50 3.35
C GLU A 195 -1.88 8.98 3.62
N LEU A 196 -3.00 8.25 3.53
CA LEU A 196 -3.00 6.79 3.61
C LEU A 196 -2.18 6.17 2.47
N HIS A 197 -2.36 6.65 1.23
CA HIS A 197 -1.56 6.20 0.07
C HIS A 197 -0.07 6.52 0.27
N ARG A 198 0.25 7.72 0.78
CA ARG A 198 1.63 8.11 1.10
C ARG A 198 2.25 7.17 2.12
N HIS A 199 1.53 6.78 3.16
CA HIS A 199 2.03 5.81 4.14
C HIS A 199 2.16 4.39 3.58
N LEU A 200 1.19 3.96 2.76
CA LEU A 200 1.16 2.64 2.11
C LEU A 200 2.32 2.43 1.12
N TYR A 201 2.67 3.43 0.30
CA TYR A 201 3.60 3.25 -0.83
C TYR A 201 4.93 3.99 -0.69
N ILE A 202 4.98 5.11 0.04
CA ILE A 202 6.16 5.97 0.14
C ILE A 202 6.88 5.74 1.48
N LYS A 203 6.19 5.90 2.60
CA LYS A 203 6.83 5.73 3.92
C LYS A 203 7.23 4.28 4.19
N SER A 204 6.34 3.32 3.90
CA SER A 204 6.61 1.87 4.04
C SER A 204 7.89 1.44 3.29
N THR A 205 8.10 1.97 2.07
CA THR A 205 9.24 1.63 1.21
C THR A 205 10.50 2.43 1.52
N SER A 206 10.38 3.63 2.10
CA SER A 206 11.52 4.48 2.48
C SER A 206 12.39 3.89 3.60
N ARG A 207 11.78 3.18 4.57
CA ARG A 207 12.47 2.56 5.71
C ARG A 207 13.46 1.47 5.26
N ILE A 208 13.17 0.78 4.17
CA ILE A 208 14.05 -0.27 3.61
C ILE A 208 15.35 0.34 3.07
N VAL A 209 15.28 1.54 2.47
CA VAL A 209 16.44 2.23 1.90
C VAL A 209 17.44 2.64 2.99
N GLN A 210 16.97 3.00 4.18
CA GLN A 210 17.84 3.30 5.33
C GLN A 210 18.57 2.05 5.84
N ARG A 211 17.86 0.92 5.97
CA ARG A 211 18.43 -0.37 6.39
C ARG A 211 19.53 -0.88 5.45
N ILE A 212 19.35 -0.75 4.14
CA ILE A 212 20.34 -1.20 3.15
C ILE A 212 21.62 -0.34 3.23
N LYS A 213 21.48 0.97 3.44
CA LYS A 213 22.63 1.88 3.66
C LYS A 213 23.41 1.52 4.94
N GLU A 214 22.71 1.10 6.00
CA GLU A 214 23.34 0.69 7.27
C GLU A 214 24.07 -0.64 7.16
N LYS A 215 23.49 -1.64 6.48
CA LYS A 215 24.18 -2.90 6.17
C LYS A 215 25.43 -2.69 5.29
N GLY A 216 25.38 -1.74 4.35
CA GLY A 216 26.53 -1.37 3.51
C GLY A 216 27.71 -0.78 4.29
N ARG A 217 27.45 -0.02 5.36
CA ARG A 217 28.50 0.58 6.22
C ARG A 217 29.25 -0.43 7.08
N ILE A 218 28.63 -1.55 7.42
CA ILE A 218 29.25 -2.60 8.26
C ILE A 218 30.24 -3.43 7.42
N SER A 219 29.99 -3.59 6.12
CA SER A 219 30.88 -4.29 5.19
C SER A 219 32.19 -3.53 4.91
N THR A 220 32.21 -2.21 5.06
CA THR A 220 33.40 -1.38 4.76
C THR A 220 34.48 -1.36 5.84
N LEU A 221 34.25 -1.96 7.01
CA LEU A 221 35.19 -1.92 8.15
C LEU A 221 36.10 -3.15 8.28
N VAL A 222 35.97 -4.16 7.40
CA VAL A 222 36.85 -5.34 7.40
C VAL A 222 37.51 -5.45 6.04
N LYS A 223 38.61 -4.73 5.85
CA LYS A 223 39.46 -4.89 4.67
C LYS A 223 40.91 -4.93 5.12
N ASP A 224 41.47 -6.14 5.24
CA ASP A 224 42.90 -6.35 5.02
C ASP A 224 43.21 -7.73 4.40
N ALA A 225 44.02 -7.66 3.35
CA ALA A 225 44.88 -8.66 2.71
C ALA A 225 44.30 -9.98 2.13
N SER A 226 43.94 -9.96 0.83
CA SER A 226 44.53 -10.81 -0.24
C SER A 226 43.81 -10.60 -1.59
N PRO A 227 44.48 -10.75 -2.76
CA PRO A 227 43.87 -10.50 -4.07
C PRO A 227 43.30 -11.77 -4.73
N ILE A 228 42.18 -11.58 -5.43
CA ILE A 228 41.40 -12.48 -6.30
C ILE A 228 40.30 -13.30 -5.59
N PRO A 229 39.01 -12.92 -5.71
CA PRO A 229 37.90 -13.84 -5.57
C PRO A 229 37.47 -14.33 -6.96
N LEU A 230 37.82 -15.58 -7.27
CA LEU A 230 37.05 -16.42 -8.19
C LEU A 230 35.63 -16.50 -7.61
N ILE A 231 34.64 -16.21 -8.45
CA ILE A 231 33.23 -16.26 -8.10
C ILE A 231 32.85 -17.73 -7.91
N ASP A 232 32.89 -18.22 -6.68
CA ASP A 232 32.24 -19.47 -6.28
C ASP A 232 30.77 -19.15 -5.91
N VAL A 233 29.85 -19.49 -6.80
CA VAL A 233 28.40 -19.27 -6.66
C VAL A 233 27.76 -20.27 -5.69
N THR A 234 28.52 -21.22 -5.11
CA THR A 234 27.91 -22.37 -4.42
C THR A 234 27.77 -22.27 -2.90
N ASN A 235 28.25 -21.21 -2.22
CA ASN A 235 28.15 -21.14 -0.75
C ASN A 235 27.62 -19.79 -0.21
N LEU A 236 26.29 -19.72 -0.11
CA LEU A 236 25.41 -19.02 0.84
C LEU A 236 25.96 -17.83 1.69
N PRO A 237 25.08 -16.85 1.97
CA PRO A 237 24.86 -16.50 3.37
C PRO A 237 23.43 -16.83 3.78
N THR A 238 23.29 -17.98 4.44
CA THR A 238 22.10 -18.45 5.19
C THR A 238 20.77 -18.62 4.43
N PRO A 239 19.93 -19.59 4.81
CA PRO A 239 18.53 -19.55 4.42
C PRO A 239 17.99 -18.21 4.95
N ARG A 240 17.12 -17.53 4.19
CA ARG A 240 16.10 -16.72 4.87
C ARG A 240 15.34 -17.73 5.72
N LYS A 241 15.80 -17.95 6.96
CA LYS A 241 14.98 -18.58 7.99
C LYS A 241 13.67 -17.85 7.90
N PHE A 242 12.58 -18.61 7.77
CA PHE A 242 11.22 -18.16 8.04
C PHE A 242 11.33 -17.00 9.02
N LEU A 243 11.05 -15.79 8.52
CA LEU A 243 11.15 -14.61 9.33
C LEU A 243 10.06 -14.77 10.38
N ASP A 244 10.47 -15.31 11.52
CA ASP A 244 9.72 -15.30 12.73
C ASP A 244 9.23 -13.86 12.90
N ASN A 245 7.92 -13.71 13.06
CA ASN A 245 7.18 -12.46 13.08
C ASN A 245 7.57 -11.54 14.26
N SER A 246 8.72 -11.80 14.90
CA SER A 246 9.17 -11.31 16.20
C SER A 246 10.32 -10.30 16.14
N GLN A 247 10.98 -10.07 14.99
CA GLN A 247 12.10 -9.10 14.90
C GLN A 247 11.70 -7.69 14.40
N TYR A 248 10.41 -7.43 14.20
CA TYR A 248 9.89 -6.10 13.83
C TYR A 248 9.47 -5.23 15.03
N SER A 249 9.73 -5.68 16.26
CA SER A 249 9.36 -4.94 17.46
C SER A 249 10.60 -4.34 18.11
N THR A 250 10.56 -3.02 18.32
CA THR A 250 11.32 -2.35 19.38
C THR A 250 11.20 -3.13 20.70
N PRO A 251 12.24 -3.16 21.56
CA PRO A 251 12.16 -3.84 22.84
C PRO A 251 11.10 -3.13 23.70
N GLY A 252 9.91 -3.71 23.76
CA GLY A 252 8.75 -3.14 24.45
C GLY A 252 7.39 -3.57 23.90
N SER A 253 7.29 -4.00 22.63
CA SER A 253 6.00 -4.44 22.08
C SER A 253 5.82 -5.96 22.21
N SER A 254 5.05 -6.37 23.19
CA SER A 254 4.51 -7.73 23.30
C SER A 254 3.74 -8.11 22.04
N SER A 255 3.99 -9.32 21.54
CA SER A 255 3.10 -10.21 20.77
C SER A 255 1.80 -9.59 20.23
N VAL A 256 1.61 -9.67 18.91
CA VAL A 256 0.35 -9.62 18.15
C VAL A 256 -0.85 -10.11 18.98
N ARG A 257 -1.41 -9.21 19.80
CA ARG A 257 -2.61 -9.42 20.60
C ARG A 257 -3.48 -8.20 20.38
N GLU A 258 -4.62 -8.47 19.75
CA GLU A 258 -5.78 -7.60 19.61
C GLU A 258 -5.48 -6.23 18.97
N ILE A 259 -5.42 -6.24 17.63
CA ILE A 259 -5.68 -5.03 16.84
C ILE A 259 -7.13 -4.67 17.13
N ASN A 260 -7.36 -3.63 17.93
CA ASN A 260 -8.70 -3.13 18.24
C ASN A 260 -8.73 -1.63 18.00
N LEU A 261 -9.53 -1.19 17.02
CA LEU A 261 -9.73 0.23 16.70
C LEU A 261 -10.28 1.04 17.88
N GLN A 262 -10.90 0.40 18.87
CA GLN A 262 -11.47 1.07 20.04
C GLN A 262 -10.38 1.67 20.96
N ASP A 263 -9.19 1.07 21.02
CA ASP A 263 -8.10 1.50 21.91
C ASP A 263 -7.14 2.53 21.29
N ILE A 264 -7.28 2.82 19.99
CA ILE A 264 -6.46 3.84 19.31
C ILE A 264 -6.93 5.23 19.74
N LYS A 265 -6.21 5.85 20.68
CA LYS A 265 -6.28 7.28 20.98
C LYS A 265 -5.11 7.98 20.29
N GLU A 266 -5.39 9.11 19.64
CA GLU A 266 -4.31 10.03 19.25
C GLU A 266 -3.69 10.59 20.52
N ASP A 267 -2.38 10.37 20.68
CA ASP A 267 -1.59 11.06 21.67
C ASP A 267 -1.18 12.42 21.07
N LEU A 268 -1.61 13.51 21.70
CA LEU A 268 -1.42 14.88 21.19
C LEU A 268 0.01 15.39 21.38
N ASP A 269 0.84 14.64 22.12
CA ASP A 269 2.21 15.03 22.50
C ASP A 269 3.31 14.32 21.68
N LEU A 270 2.96 13.34 20.83
CA LEU A 270 3.89 12.56 20.02
C LEU A 270 3.68 12.82 18.52
N ASP A 271 4.74 12.79 17.71
CA ASP A 271 4.59 12.86 16.26
C ASP A 271 3.84 11.62 15.76
N PRO A 272 2.61 11.79 15.21
CA PRO A 272 1.77 10.67 14.82
C PRO A 272 2.40 9.81 13.70
N GLU A 273 3.45 10.28 13.02
CA GLU A 273 4.14 9.55 11.95
C GLU A 273 5.21 8.54 12.43
N GLU A 274 5.63 8.54 13.70
CA GLU A 274 6.68 7.62 14.20
C GLU A 274 6.26 6.15 14.04
N ASN A 275 5.02 5.84 14.43
CA ASN A 275 4.42 4.53 14.30
C ASN A 275 3.48 4.45 13.08
N SER A 276 4.06 4.25 11.90
CA SER A 276 3.31 4.19 10.64
C SER A 276 2.14 3.18 10.64
N THR A 277 2.21 2.10 11.42
CA THR A 277 1.10 1.13 11.55
C THR A 277 -0.07 1.71 12.32
N LEU A 278 0.17 2.33 13.47
CA LEU A 278 -0.84 3.01 14.27
C LEU A 278 -1.43 4.20 13.51
N PHE A 279 -0.61 4.95 12.80
CA PHE A 279 -1.06 6.07 11.98
C PHE A 279 -2.02 5.66 10.86
N MET A 280 -1.75 4.55 10.16
CA MET A 280 -2.71 4.00 9.19
C MET A 280 -4.04 3.62 9.86
N GLY A 281 -4.00 3.09 11.08
CA GLY A 281 -5.20 2.84 11.89
C GLY A 281 -5.97 4.11 12.26
N ILE A 282 -5.26 5.20 12.63
CA ILE A 282 -5.83 6.52 12.91
C ILE A 282 -6.55 7.08 11.67
N LEU A 283 -5.92 7.01 10.49
CA LEU A 283 -6.51 7.47 9.23
C LEU A 283 -7.78 6.67 8.88
N ILE A 284 -7.76 5.35 9.02
CA ILE A 284 -8.92 4.48 8.77
C ILE A 284 -10.04 4.78 9.77
N LYS A 285 -9.72 5.02 11.05
CA LYS A 285 -10.68 5.43 12.07
C LYS A 285 -11.34 6.77 11.71
N GLY A 286 -10.57 7.75 11.24
CA GLY A 286 -11.10 9.01 10.72
C GLY A 286 -12.04 8.81 9.53
N LEU A 287 -11.63 8.01 8.54
CA LEU A 287 -12.45 7.70 7.37
C LEU A 287 -13.75 6.94 7.72
N ALA A 288 -13.70 6.08 8.76
CA ALA A 288 -14.88 5.39 9.30
C ALA A 288 -15.86 6.39 9.92
N LYS A 289 -15.38 7.35 10.72
CA LYS A 289 -16.21 8.42 11.30
C LYS A 289 -16.84 9.32 10.24
N LEU A 290 -16.15 9.55 9.12
CA LEU A 290 -16.71 10.27 7.96
C LEU A 290 -17.69 9.44 7.12
N LYS A 291 -17.87 8.15 7.42
CA LYS A 291 -18.69 7.19 6.64
C LYS A 291 -18.25 7.06 5.17
N LYS A 292 -16.95 7.20 4.88
CA LYS A 292 -16.38 7.16 3.51
C LYS A 292 -15.50 5.93 3.24
N ILE A 293 -15.74 4.82 3.94
CA ILE A 293 -15.00 3.56 3.75
C ILE A 293 -15.14 2.98 2.34
N PRO A 294 -16.32 2.94 1.70
CA PRO A 294 -16.46 2.40 0.33
C PRO A 294 -15.63 3.18 -0.71
N GLU A 295 -15.62 4.51 -0.60
CA GLU A 295 -14.82 5.40 -1.45
C GLU A 295 -13.32 5.17 -1.25
N THR A 296 -12.90 4.94 0.01
CA THR A 296 -11.51 4.61 0.35
C THR A 296 -11.08 3.28 -0.29
N VAL A 297 -11.90 2.23 -0.16
CA VAL A 297 -11.61 0.90 -0.75
C VAL A 297 -11.51 1.01 -2.27
N LYS A 298 -12.42 1.77 -2.91
CA LYS A 298 -12.38 2.01 -4.35
C LYS A 298 -11.11 2.75 -4.76
N ALA A 299 -10.74 3.82 -4.05
CA ALA A 299 -9.53 4.59 -4.34
C ALA A 299 -8.25 3.74 -4.22
N ILE A 300 -8.16 2.89 -3.19
CA ILE A 300 -7.04 1.96 -3.02
C ILE A 300 -6.96 0.98 -4.20
N LYS A 301 -8.09 0.35 -4.59
CA LYS A 301 -8.14 -0.59 -5.72
C LYS A 301 -7.71 0.06 -7.05
N GLU A 302 -8.18 1.27 -7.33
CA GLU A 302 -7.89 1.98 -8.58
C GLU A 302 -6.45 2.49 -8.67
N ARG A 303 -5.85 2.90 -7.54
CA ARG A 303 -4.49 3.46 -7.50
C ARG A 303 -3.38 2.42 -7.30
N LEU A 304 -3.69 1.22 -6.79
CA LEU A 304 -2.71 0.18 -6.45
C LEU A 304 -1.73 -0.13 -7.59
N GLU A 305 -2.23 -0.36 -8.80
CA GLU A 305 -1.37 -0.71 -9.95
C GLU A 305 -0.44 0.45 -10.34
N GLN A 306 -0.96 1.69 -10.35
CA GLN A 306 -0.19 2.88 -10.70
C GLN A 306 0.90 3.17 -9.66
N GLU A 307 0.60 3.03 -8.37
CA GLU A 307 1.56 3.23 -7.29
C GLU A 307 2.67 2.17 -7.30
N LEU A 308 2.34 0.90 -7.55
CA LEU A 308 3.34 -0.15 -7.73
C LEU A 308 4.27 0.14 -8.91
N GLN A 309 3.73 0.60 -10.05
CA GLN A 309 4.55 1.03 -11.20
C GLN A 309 5.43 2.25 -10.86
N GLN A 310 4.94 3.19 -10.04
CA GLN A 310 5.75 4.32 -9.57
C GLN A 310 6.89 3.87 -8.65
N ILE A 311 6.66 2.88 -7.77
CA ILE A 311 7.72 2.27 -6.96
C ILE A 311 8.81 1.67 -7.85
N VAL A 312 8.43 1.00 -8.94
CA VAL A 312 9.38 0.47 -9.93
C VAL A 312 10.19 1.59 -10.58
N LYS A 313 9.54 2.65 -11.06
CA LYS A 313 10.23 3.81 -11.67
C LYS A 313 11.19 4.48 -10.70
N ARG A 314 10.76 4.75 -9.46
CA ARG A 314 11.59 5.37 -8.42
C ARG A 314 12.79 4.49 -8.04
N SER A 315 12.59 3.18 -7.91
CA SER A 315 13.66 2.23 -7.57
C SER A 315 14.66 2.04 -8.71
N THR A 316 14.17 2.02 -9.95
CA THR A 316 15.00 2.00 -11.17
C THR A 316 15.92 3.21 -11.23
N THR A 317 15.39 4.41 -11.02
CA THR A 317 16.19 5.64 -10.96
C THR A 317 17.19 5.61 -9.81
N GLN A 318 16.78 5.12 -8.63
CA GLN A 318 17.64 4.99 -7.46
C GLN A 318 18.87 4.11 -7.72
N VAL A 319 18.69 2.94 -8.35
CA VAL A 319 19.80 2.02 -8.67
C VAL A 319 20.66 2.58 -9.81
N ALA A 320 20.05 3.21 -10.81
CA ALA A 320 20.79 3.84 -11.90
C ALA A 320 21.66 5.02 -11.43
N ASP A 321 21.21 5.76 -10.41
CA ASP A 321 21.97 6.88 -9.85
C ASP A 321 23.05 6.39 -8.86
N SER A 322 22.80 5.29 -8.13
CA SER A 322 23.80 4.68 -7.24
C SER A 322 24.96 4.04 -8.01
N SER A 323 24.70 3.45 -9.19
CA SER A 323 25.72 2.90 -10.07
C SER A 323 26.58 4.00 -10.69
N TYR A 324 25.96 5.13 -11.09
CA TYR A 324 26.67 6.30 -11.58
C TYR A 324 27.63 6.87 -10.54
N GLN A 325 27.21 6.95 -9.26
CA GLN A 325 28.07 7.41 -8.17
C GLN A 325 29.25 6.46 -7.88
N ARG A 326 29.07 5.15 -8.12
CA ARG A 326 30.15 4.16 -8.01
C ARG A 326 31.14 4.18 -9.19
N GLY A 327 30.88 4.97 -10.24
CA GLY A 327 31.72 5.02 -11.44
C GLY A 327 31.65 3.76 -12.30
N GLU A 328 30.61 2.93 -12.11
CA GLU A 328 30.43 1.71 -12.90
C GLU A 328 29.86 2.08 -14.28
N ASN A 329 30.69 1.95 -15.32
CA ASN A 329 30.26 2.18 -16.69
C ASN A 329 29.17 1.15 -17.07
N LEU A 330 27.99 1.63 -17.48
CA LEU A 330 26.85 0.81 -17.94
C LEU A 330 27.14 -0.04 -19.20
N THR A 331 28.38 -0.22 -19.65
CA THR A 331 28.68 -0.66 -21.02
C THR A 331 29.21 -2.08 -21.22
N ALA A 332 29.61 -2.88 -20.22
CA ALA A 332 29.97 -4.29 -20.52
C ALA A 332 29.89 -5.31 -19.37
N ASP A 333 30.51 -5.08 -18.20
CA ASP A 333 30.81 -6.20 -17.28
C ASP A 333 29.87 -6.38 -16.07
N ASN A 334 29.17 -5.34 -15.61
CA ASN A 334 28.33 -5.40 -14.39
C ASN A 334 26.81 -5.35 -14.66
N GLN A 335 26.38 -5.39 -15.91
CA GLN A 335 24.97 -5.15 -16.28
C GLN A 335 23.95 -6.09 -15.60
N PRO A 336 24.16 -7.42 -15.52
CA PRO A 336 23.19 -8.32 -14.89
C PRO A 336 23.11 -8.16 -13.36
N ARG A 337 24.19 -7.68 -12.72
CA ARG A 337 24.26 -7.47 -11.27
C ARG A 337 23.41 -6.29 -10.82
N LEU A 338 23.34 -5.23 -11.63
CA LEU A 338 22.49 -4.08 -11.32
C LEU A 338 21.00 -4.42 -11.46
N LEU A 339 20.64 -5.32 -12.38
CA LEU A 339 19.28 -5.86 -12.47
C LEU A 339 18.94 -6.70 -11.22
N LEU A 340 19.89 -7.50 -10.74
CA LEU A 340 19.74 -8.23 -9.49
C LEU A 340 19.53 -7.28 -8.30
N GLU A 341 20.36 -6.24 -8.17
CA GLU A 341 20.21 -5.22 -7.11
C GLU A 341 18.84 -4.54 -7.17
N LEU A 342 18.36 -4.20 -8.37
CA LEU A 342 17.03 -3.64 -8.57
C LEU A 342 15.94 -4.62 -8.13
N LEU A 343 16.05 -5.89 -8.53
CA LEU A 343 15.03 -6.89 -8.26
C LEU A 343 14.95 -7.21 -6.76
N GLU A 344 16.08 -7.35 -6.07
CA GLU A 344 16.12 -7.53 -4.61
C GLU A 344 15.52 -6.34 -3.87
N LEU A 345 15.85 -5.11 -4.29
CA LEU A 345 15.26 -3.90 -3.73
C LEU A 345 13.74 -3.85 -3.94
N LEU A 346 13.27 -4.26 -5.12
CA LEU A 346 11.84 -4.30 -5.42
C LEU A 346 11.11 -5.37 -4.60
N PHE A 347 11.70 -6.55 -4.42
CA PHE A 347 11.12 -7.60 -3.57
C PHE A 347 10.93 -7.12 -2.14
N ASP A 348 11.95 -6.47 -1.56
CA ASP A 348 11.84 -5.92 -0.20
C ASP A 348 10.74 -4.83 -0.14
N LYS A 349 10.69 -3.92 -1.12
CA LYS A 349 9.69 -2.85 -1.17
C LYS A 349 8.27 -3.39 -1.35
N PHE A 350 8.06 -4.36 -2.23
CA PHE A 350 6.75 -4.99 -2.44
C PHE A 350 6.31 -5.79 -1.21
N ASN A 351 7.22 -6.48 -0.53
CA ASN A 351 6.92 -7.16 0.74
C ASN A 351 6.48 -6.15 1.84
N ALA A 352 7.14 -4.99 1.94
CA ALA A 352 6.71 -3.95 2.87
C ALA A 352 5.34 -3.34 2.51
N VAL A 353 5.06 -3.14 1.22
CA VAL A 353 3.74 -2.69 0.75
C VAL A 353 2.67 -3.74 1.08
N ALA A 354 2.93 -5.03 0.84
CA ALA A 354 2.02 -6.11 1.20
C ALA A 354 1.75 -6.15 2.71
N THR A 355 2.78 -5.98 3.55
CA THR A 355 2.61 -5.91 5.01
C THR A 355 1.78 -4.69 5.42
N ALA A 356 2.00 -3.53 4.79
CA ALA A 356 1.21 -2.33 5.05
C ALA A 356 -0.27 -2.52 4.67
N HIS A 357 -0.55 -3.14 3.51
CA HIS A 357 -1.91 -3.52 3.12
C HIS A 357 -2.53 -4.54 4.07
N SER A 358 -1.78 -5.50 4.59
CA SER A 358 -2.28 -6.45 5.60
C SER A 358 -2.74 -5.74 6.88
N VAL A 359 -2.01 -4.71 7.31
CA VAL A 359 -2.36 -3.89 8.48
C VAL A 359 -3.62 -3.06 8.20
N VAL A 360 -3.68 -2.38 7.05
CA VAL A 360 -4.85 -1.61 6.62
C VAL A 360 -6.09 -2.49 6.49
N LEU A 361 -5.94 -3.68 5.91
CA LEU A 361 -7.03 -4.64 5.74
C LEU A 361 -7.54 -5.16 7.09
N GLY A 362 -6.65 -5.40 8.07
CA GLY A 362 -7.04 -5.70 9.44
C GLY A 362 -7.90 -4.60 10.07
N TYR A 363 -7.46 -3.33 9.97
CA TYR A 363 -8.26 -2.20 10.45
C TYR A 363 -9.59 -2.03 9.68
N LEU A 364 -9.60 -2.24 8.37
CA LEU A 364 -10.85 -2.16 7.59
C LEU A 364 -11.84 -3.26 8.00
N GLN A 365 -11.38 -4.48 8.25
CA GLN A 365 -12.23 -5.59 8.74
C GLN A 365 -12.85 -5.26 10.10
N ASP A 366 -12.07 -4.75 11.04
CA ASP A 366 -12.56 -4.31 12.35
C ASP A 366 -13.63 -3.20 12.26
N THR A 367 -13.49 -2.27 11.30
CA THR A 367 -14.50 -1.20 11.10
C THR A 367 -15.82 -1.71 10.52
N VAL A 368 -15.80 -2.77 9.70
CA VAL A 368 -17.00 -3.35 9.08
C VAL A 368 -17.72 -4.31 10.03
N VAL A 369 -16.99 -4.97 10.94
CA VAL A 369 -17.56 -5.88 11.94
C VAL A 369 -18.24 -5.14 13.11
N ALA A 370 -17.90 -3.86 13.35
CA ALA A 370 -18.61 -3.04 14.32
C ALA A 370 -20.07 -2.77 13.88
N PRO A 371 -21.09 -3.13 14.67
CA PRO A 371 -22.48 -3.18 14.23
C PRO A 371 -23.05 -1.77 14.04
N LEU A 372 -23.06 -1.27 12.80
CA LEU A 372 -23.84 -0.10 12.38
C LEU A 372 -24.98 -0.57 11.46
N PRO A 373 -26.25 -0.32 11.80
CA PRO A 373 -27.41 -0.96 11.16
C PRO A 373 -27.75 -0.47 9.73
N GLN A 374 -26.82 0.21 9.03
CA GLN A 374 -27.11 0.92 7.78
C GLN A 374 -25.94 0.96 6.76
N GLN A 375 -24.97 0.04 6.81
CA GLN A 375 -23.97 -0.04 5.72
C GLN A 375 -24.38 -1.06 4.65
N GLU A 376 -24.46 -0.59 3.41
CA GLU A 376 -24.44 -1.42 2.21
C GLU A 376 -23.30 -2.44 2.29
N ASP A 377 -23.50 -3.62 1.71
CA ASP A 377 -22.57 -4.75 1.76
C ASP A 377 -21.20 -4.36 1.11
N VAL A 378 -20.29 -3.77 1.90
CA VAL A 378 -19.01 -3.24 1.40
C VAL A 378 -18.07 -4.41 1.14
N LYS A 379 -17.92 -4.79 -0.14
CA LYS A 379 -16.89 -5.75 -0.55
C LYS A 379 -15.49 -5.15 -0.42
N LEU A 380 -14.79 -5.53 0.65
CA LEU A 380 -13.37 -5.22 0.85
C LEU A 380 -12.51 -5.81 -0.29
N TYR A 381 -11.26 -5.35 -0.41
CA TYR A 381 -10.25 -6.05 -1.24
C TYR A 381 -9.58 -7.12 -0.40
N ASP A 382 -9.02 -8.14 -1.06
CA ASP A 382 -8.28 -9.21 -0.39
C ASP A 382 -6.77 -9.05 -0.58
N MET A 383 -6.00 -9.68 0.30
CA MET A 383 -4.54 -9.80 0.13
C MET A 383 -4.19 -10.51 -1.18
N ALA A 384 -5.06 -11.39 -1.68
CA ALA A 384 -4.90 -12.02 -2.99
C ALA A 384 -4.88 -10.98 -4.13
N ASP A 385 -5.75 -9.96 -4.08
CA ASP A 385 -5.80 -8.89 -5.08
C ASP A 385 -4.47 -8.11 -5.12
N VAL A 386 -3.90 -7.84 -3.94
CA VAL A 386 -2.61 -7.13 -3.80
C VAL A 386 -1.47 -7.94 -4.42
N TRP A 387 -1.39 -9.24 -4.09
CA TRP A 387 -0.36 -10.12 -4.64
C TRP A 387 -0.49 -10.36 -6.14
N VAL A 388 -1.71 -10.41 -6.68
CA VAL A 388 -1.93 -10.48 -8.13
C VAL A 388 -1.39 -9.22 -8.81
N LYS A 389 -1.69 -8.02 -8.28
CA LYS A 389 -1.17 -6.77 -8.84
C LYS A 389 0.35 -6.62 -8.73
N ILE A 390 0.95 -7.08 -7.64
CA ILE A 390 2.42 -7.15 -7.51
C ILE A 390 3.01 -8.08 -8.60
N GLN A 391 2.39 -9.24 -8.84
CA GLN A 391 2.82 -10.16 -9.89
C GLN A 391 2.69 -9.54 -11.28
N ASP A 392 1.58 -8.88 -11.60
CA ASP A 392 1.35 -8.22 -12.89
C ASP A 392 2.43 -7.17 -13.17
N VAL A 393 2.73 -6.30 -12.20
CA VAL A 393 3.76 -5.27 -12.35
C VAL A 393 5.15 -5.88 -12.51
N LEU A 394 5.45 -6.97 -11.79
CA LEU A 394 6.72 -7.68 -11.93
C LEU A 394 6.83 -8.38 -13.30
N GLN A 395 5.74 -8.99 -13.80
CA GLN A 395 5.71 -9.61 -15.12
C GLN A 395 5.92 -8.58 -16.23
N MET A 396 5.31 -7.39 -16.11
CA MET A 396 5.52 -6.29 -17.04
C MET A 396 6.98 -5.84 -17.05
N LEU A 397 7.60 -5.68 -15.87
CA LEU A 397 9.01 -5.35 -15.73
C LEU A 397 9.91 -6.42 -16.39
N LEU A 398 9.68 -7.69 -16.07
CA LEU A 398 10.46 -8.81 -16.62
C LEU A 398 10.29 -8.94 -18.13
N THR A 399 9.09 -8.69 -18.66
CA THR A 399 8.84 -8.71 -20.11
C THR A 399 9.70 -7.69 -20.85
N GLU A 400 9.93 -6.51 -20.26
CA GLU A 400 10.80 -5.48 -20.82
C GLU A 400 12.29 -5.82 -20.68
N TYR A 401 12.73 -6.29 -19.51
CA TYR A 401 14.16 -6.59 -19.25
C TYR A 401 14.67 -7.89 -19.87
N LEU A 402 13.78 -8.86 -20.09
CA LEU A 402 14.09 -10.12 -20.76
C LEU A 402 13.91 -10.05 -22.29
N ASP A 403 13.53 -8.88 -22.80
CA ASP A 403 13.26 -8.60 -24.20
C ASP A 403 12.35 -9.63 -24.90
N MET A 404 11.24 -9.98 -24.23
CA MET A 404 10.36 -11.04 -24.73
C MET A 404 9.71 -10.70 -26.08
N LYS A 405 9.52 -9.40 -26.35
CA LYS A 405 8.88 -8.90 -27.58
C LYS A 405 9.79 -9.03 -28.80
N ASN A 406 11.08 -8.68 -28.69
CA ASN A 406 12.02 -8.81 -29.82
C ASN A 406 12.54 -10.24 -29.97
N THR A 407 12.61 -11.01 -28.88
CA THR A 407 13.07 -12.41 -28.95
C THR A 407 12.05 -13.30 -29.67
N ARG A 408 10.74 -13.06 -29.47
CA ARG A 408 9.67 -13.82 -30.12
C ARG A 408 9.58 -13.56 -31.63
N THR A 409 9.99 -12.38 -32.11
CA THR A 409 10.07 -12.06 -33.55
C THR A 409 11.33 -12.61 -34.20
N ALA A 410 12.41 -12.84 -33.45
CA ALA A 410 13.64 -13.46 -33.96
C ALA A 410 13.52 -14.98 -34.18
N SER A 411 12.58 -15.65 -33.50
CA SER A 411 12.37 -17.11 -33.57
C SER A 411 11.45 -17.59 -34.71
N GLU A 412 10.81 -16.68 -35.46
CA GLU A 412 10.08 -17.04 -36.68
C GLU A 412 10.85 -16.63 -37.94
N PRO A 413 11.00 -17.51 -38.96
CA PRO A 413 11.52 -17.12 -40.26
C PRO A 413 10.44 -16.36 -41.04
N SER A 414 10.16 -15.13 -40.61
CA SER A 414 9.24 -14.24 -41.31
C SER A 414 10.03 -13.29 -42.21
N ALA A 415 9.91 -13.52 -43.51
CA ALA A 415 10.21 -12.53 -44.53
C ALA A 415 9.20 -11.38 -44.39
N GLN A 416 9.43 -10.44 -43.47
CA GLN A 416 8.70 -9.18 -43.43
C GLN A 416 9.69 -8.03 -43.26
N LEU A 417 9.92 -7.32 -44.37
CA LEU A 417 10.53 -5.99 -44.37
C LEU A 417 9.68 -5.06 -43.50
N SER A 418 10.12 -4.83 -42.26
CA SER A 418 9.67 -3.66 -41.51
C SER A 418 10.37 -2.44 -42.07
N TYR A 419 9.61 -1.59 -42.77
CA TYR A 419 10.01 -0.26 -43.19
C TYR A 419 10.18 0.61 -41.94
N ALA A 420 11.34 0.51 -41.28
CA ALA A 420 11.73 1.50 -40.28
C ALA A 420 12.02 2.82 -41.00
N SER A 421 11.41 3.88 -40.50
CA SER A 421 11.52 5.27 -40.95
C SER A 421 12.97 5.77 -40.91
N THR A 422 13.68 5.61 -42.03
CA THR A 422 15.03 6.16 -42.25
C THR A 422 14.95 7.61 -42.72
N GLY A 423 14.58 8.52 -41.82
CA GLY A 423 14.57 9.96 -42.08
C GLY A 423 15.94 10.64 -42.19
N ARG A 424 17.07 9.91 -42.10
CA ARG A 424 18.41 10.54 -42.12
C ARG A 424 19.50 9.84 -42.96
N GLU A 425 19.25 8.73 -43.62
CA GLU A 425 20.32 7.95 -44.26
C GLU A 425 20.31 7.89 -45.80
N PHE A 426 19.32 8.48 -46.47
CA PHE A 426 19.30 8.47 -47.94
C PHE A 426 20.35 9.41 -48.58
N ALA A 427 20.76 10.47 -47.87
CA ALA A 427 21.79 11.41 -48.33
C ALA A 427 23.22 10.84 -48.20
N ALA A 428 23.43 9.79 -47.39
CA ALA A 428 24.74 9.18 -47.17
C ALA A 428 25.16 8.28 -48.35
N PHE A 429 24.21 7.76 -49.14
CA PHE A 429 24.47 6.86 -50.27
C PHE A 429 25.00 7.58 -51.53
N PHE A 430 24.75 8.89 -51.68
CA PHE A 430 25.22 9.69 -52.82
C PHE A 430 26.42 10.58 -52.50
N ALA A 431 26.85 10.65 -51.23
CA ALA A 431 28.02 11.42 -50.86
C ALA A 431 29.29 10.63 -51.20
N LYS A 432 29.96 11.02 -52.30
CA LYS A 432 31.31 10.56 -52.65
C LYS A 432 32.22 10.61 -51.40
N LYS A 433 32.73 9.44 -51.01
CA LYS A 433 33.65 9.21 -49.88
C LYS A 433 34.66 10.36 -49.72
N LYS A 434 34.50 11.15 -48.65
CA LYS A 434 35.65 11.73 -47.93
C LYS A 434 35.80 10.95 -46.63
N PRO A 435 37.02 10.53 -46.25
CA PRO A 435 37.23 9.87 -44.97
C PRO A 435 36.96 10.89 -43.85
N GLN A 436 35.85 10.72 -43.12
CA GLN A 436 35.68 11.40 -41.84
C GLN A 436 36.67 10.78 -40.86
N ARG A 437 37.70 11.54 -40.49
CA ARG A 437 38.53 11.23 -39.33
C ARG A 437 37.62 11.12 -38.10
N PRO A 438 37.86 10.18 -37.17
CA PRO A 438 37.18 10.18 -35.90
C PRO A 438 37.44 11.53 -35.23
N LYS A 439 36.36 12.26 -34.90
CA LYS A 439 36.46 13.44 -34.04
C LYS A 439 36.80 12.96 -32.64
N ASN A 440 38.08 12.70 -32.38
CA ASN A 440 38.58 12.68 -31.02
C ASN A 440 38.34 14.09 -30.47
N SER A 441 37.49 14.19 -29.44
CA SER A 441 37.39 15.41 -28.66
C SER A 441 38.78 15.69 -28.09
N LEU A 442 39.46 16.71 -28.65
CA LEU A 442 40.84 17.09 -28.31
C LEU A 442 40.98 17.60 -26.87
N PHE A 443 39.87 17.77 -26.15
CA PHE A 443 39.85 18.08 -24.74
C PHE A 443 38.86 17.14 -24.04
N LYS A 444 39.40 16.33 -23.11
CA LYS A 444 38.66 15.81 -21.96
C LYS A 444 39.24 16.51 -20.75
N PHE A 445 38.44 17.36 -20.09
CA PHE A 445 38.79 17.88 -18.77
C PHE A 445 38.43 16.82 -17.74
N GLU A 446 39.28 15.80 -17.59
CA GLU A 446 39.15 14.77 -16.55
C GLU A 446 39.45 15.29 -15.13
N SER A 447 39.65 16.60 -14.96
CA SER A 447 39.95 17.18 -13.63
C SER A 447 39.38 18.59 -13.39
N SER A 448 38.37 19.05 -14.13
CA SER A 448 37.68 20.31 -13.77
C SER A 448 36.44 20.02 -12.92
N SER A 449 36.44 20.50 -11.68
CA SER A 449 35.31 20.49 -10.74
C SER A 449 34.18 21.47 -11.11
N HIS A 450 34.28 22.18 -12.23
CA HIS A 450 33.36 23.26 -12.63
C HIS A 450 32.51 22.97 -13.88
N ALA A 451 32.72 21.85 -14.57
CA ALA A 451 31.87 21.43 -15.69
C ALA A 451 30.90 20.32 -15.24
N ILE A 452 30.04 20.63 -14.25
CA ILE A 452 28.90 19.77 -13.96
C ILE A 452 28.02 19.82 -15.21
N SER A 453 27.91 18.71 -15.94
CA SER A 453 26.97 18.58 -17.06
C SER A 453 25.59 19.08 -16.62
N MET A 454 24.85 19.81 -17.47
CA MET A 454 23.45 20.19 -17.18
C MET A 454 22.62 19.00 -16.68
N SER A 455 22.92 17.80 -17.16
CA SER A 455 22.30 16.54 -16.70
C SER A 455 22.68 16.16 -15.26
N ALA A 456 23.88 16.48 -14.79
CA ALA A 456 24.32 16.25 -13.41
C ALA A 456 23.75 17.30 -12.45
N TYR A 457 23.63 18.56 -12.86
CA TYR A 457 22.98 19.61 -12.07
C TYR A 457 21.48 19.34 -11.88
N LEU A 458 20.75 19.03 -12.96
CA LEU A 458 19.33 18.67 -12.88
C LEU A 458 19.08 17.39 -12.06
N ARG A 459 20.04 16.46 -12.03
CA ARG A 459 19.96 15.23 -11.23
C ARG A 459 20.24 15.48 -9.76
N GLU A 460 21.18 16.36 -9.41
CA GLU A 460 21.42 16.80 -8.03
C GLU A 460 20.20 17.56 -7.47
N GLN A 461 19.57 18.41 -8.29
CA GLN A 461 18.31 19.08 -7.89
C GLN A 461 17.18 18.08 -7.65
N ARG A 462 17.08 17.02 -8.47
CA ARG A 462 16.13 15.91 -8.25
C ARG A 462 16.42 15.17 -6.93
N ARG A 463 17.70 15.01 -6.57
CA ARG A 463 18.19 14.38 -5.32
C ARG A 463 17.83 15.16 -4.06
N GLU A 464 17.90 16.49 -4.12
CA GLU A 464 17.41 17.35 -3.03
C GLU A 464 15.91 17.24 -2.84
N LEU A 465 15.13 17.11 -3.93
CA LEU A 465 13.69 16.85 -3.87
C LEU A 465 13.37 15.46 -3.26
N TYR A 466 14.12 14.41 -3.63
CA TYR A 466 13.99 13.08 -3.01
C TYR A 466 14.27 13.06 -1.50
N SER A 467 15.14 13.96 -1.01
CA SER A 467 15.59 13.98 0.39
C SER A 467 14.71 14.82 1.32
N ARG A 468 13.92 15.76 0.80
CA ARG A 468 13.19 16.74 1.61
C ARG A 468 11.71 16.44 1.87
N SER A 469 11.00 15.70 1.02
CA SER A 469 9.56 15.47 1.25
C SER A 469 9.04 14.07 0.95
N GLY A 470 9.77 13.21 0.23
CA GLY A 470 9.19 11.97 -0.30
C GLY A 470 7.98 12.21 -1.23
N GLU A 471 7.67 13.46 -1.59
CA GLU A 471 6.58 13.81 -2.49
C GLU A 471 7.15 14.00 -3.89
N LEU A 472 6.75 13.11 -4.78
CA LEU A 472 6.33 13.53 -6.10
C LEU A 472 5.07 12.74 -6.43
N GLN A 473 3.92 13.39 -6.25
CA GLN A 473 2.84 13.27 -7.23
C GLN A 473 3.46 13.81 -8.53
N GLY A 474 3.83 12.89 -9.43
CA GLY A 474 4.51 13.26 -10.67
C GLY A 474 3.61 14.19 -11.47
N GLY A 475 3.96 15.47 -11.53
CA GLY A 475 3.31 16.42 -12.42
C GLY A 475 3.51 15.98 -13.89
N PRO A 476 2.59 16.35 -14.80
CA PRO A 476 2.66 15.97 -16.22
C PRO A 476 3.95 16.40 -16.94
N ASP A 477 4.67 17.38 -16.38
CA ASP A 477 5.81 18.05 -17.01
C ASP A 477 7.17 17.38 -16.77
N ASP A 478 7.26 16.36 -15.90
CA ASP A 478 8.52 15.60 -15.70
C ASP A 478 8.86 14.71 -16.93
N ASN A 479 7.93 14.61 -17.90
CA ASN A 479 8.11 13.92 -19.18
C ASN A 479 8.79 14.78 -20.27
N LEU A 480 9.05 16.07 -20.03
CA LEU A 480 9.42 17.02 -21.09
C LEU A 480 10.93 17.19 -21.33
N ILE A 481 11.82 16.69 -20.45
CA ILE A 481 13.27 17.01 -20.53
C ILE A 481 14.17 15.82 -20.91
N GLU A 482 13.73 14.57 -20.72
CA GLU A 482 14.39 13.39 -21.28
C GLU A 482 13.30 12.56 -21.96
N GLY A 483 13.34 12.48 -23.31
CA GLY A 483 12.32 11.81 -24.12
C GLY A 483 11.91 10.47 -23.52
N GLY A 484 10.59 10.27 -23.36
CA GLY A 484 9.93 9.23 -22.56
C GLY A 484 10.25 7.77 -22.89
N GLY A 485 11.52 7.38 -22.82
CA GLY A 485 11.98 6.02 -22.72
C GLY A 485 12.11 5.61 -21.26
N THR A 486 11.66 4.40 -20.94
CA THR A 486 11.96 3.76 -19.66
C THR A 486 13.48 3.69 -19.48
N LYS A 487 14.00 4.30 -18.41
CA LYS A 487 15.44 4.27 -18.09
C LYS A 487 15.79 2.86 -17.65
N PHE A 488 16.40 2.06 -18.52
CA PHE A 488 16.84 0.71 -18.17
C PHE A 488 18.15 0.74 -17.38
N VAL A 489 18.25 -0.11 -16.35
CA VAL A 489 19.48 -0.28 -15.58
C VAL A 489 20.49 -1.17 -16.31
N CYS A 490 20.00 -2.11 -17.13
CA CYS A 490 20.81 -3.00 -17.97
C CYS A 490 20.23 -3.09 -19.38
N LYS A 491 21.01 -3.61 -20.34
CA LYS A 491 20.48 -3.86 -21.69
C LYS A 491 19.46 -5.01 -21.63
N PRO A 492 18.25 -4.84 -22.20
CA PRO A 492 17.32 -5.94 -22.36
C PRO A 492 17.96 -7.11 -23.11
N GLY A 493 17.74 -8.33 -22.61
CA GLY A 493 18.31 -9.52 -23.23
C GLY A 493 17.99 -10.80 -22.49
N ALA A 494 17.92 -11.91 -23.23
CA ALA A 494 17.46 -13.18 -22.71
C ALA A 494 18.41 -13.78 -21.65
N ARG A 495 19.72 -13.54 -21.76
CA ARG A 495 20.73 -14.02 -20.79
C ARG A 495 20.61 -13.36 -19.42
N ASN A 496 19.87 -12.26 -19.27
CA ASN A 496 19.61 -11.65 -17.96
C ASN A 496 18.92 -12.63 -17.00
N ILE A 497 18.19 -13.63 -17.53
CA ILE A 497 17.51 -14.65 -16.72
C ILE A 497 18.47 -15.44 -15.82
N THR A 498 19.70 -15.67 -16.27
CA THR A 498 20.71 -16.49 -15.58
C THR A 498 21.04 -15.97 -14.17
N VAL A 499 21.08 -14.64 -14.02
CA VAL A 499 21.42 -13.99 -12.75
C VAL A 499 20.20 -13.81 -11.84
N ILE A 500 19.02 -13.60 -12.43
CA ILE A 500 17.79 -13.32 -11.65
C ILE A 500 16.98 -14.58 -11.29
N PHE A 501 17.24 -15.73 -11.93
CA PHE A 501 16.40 -16.92 -11.81
C PHE A 501 16.21 -17.38 -10.36
N HIS A 502 17.30 -17.59 -9.62
CA HIS A 502 17.24 -18.07 -8.24
C HIS A 502 16.56 -17.08 -7.27
N PRO A 503 16.90 -15.77 -7.25
CA PRO A 503 16.17 -14.77 -6.48
C PRO A 503 14.68 -14.71 -6.82
N LEU A 504 14.33 -14.74 -8.11
CA LEU A 504 12.95 -14.72 -8.57
C LEU A 504 12.17 -15.96 -8.11
N LEU A 505 12.81 -17.14 -8.14
CA LEU A 505 12.22 -18.38 -7.66
C LEU A 505 11.89 -18.33 -6.16
N ARG A 506 12.79 -17.75 -5.35
CA ARG A 506 12.56 -17.55 -3.91
C ARG A 506 11.41 -16.61 -3.65
N PHE A 507 11.34 -15.49 -4.37
CA PHE A 507 10.22 -14.55 -4.25
C PHE A 507 8.89 -15.19 -4.67
N ILE A 508 8.87 -15.98 -5.75
CA ILE A 508 7.68 -16.73 -6.16
C ILE A 508 7.19 -17.66 -5.04
N GLN A 509 8.10 -18.36 -4.35
CA GLN A 509 7.74 -19.22 -3.21
C GLN A 509 7.16 -18.41 -2.04
N GLU A 510 7.68 -17.22 -1.77
CA GLU A 510 7.12 -16.30 -0.76
C GLU A 510 5.68 -15.89 -1.12
N VAL A 511 5.43 -15.56 -2.38
CA VAL A 511 4.09 -15.21 -2.89
C VAL A 511 3.13 -16.39 -2.81
N GLU A 512 3.55 -17.58 -3.23
CA GLU A 512 2.73 -18.81 -3.17
C GLU A 512 2.37 -19.18 -1.72
N HIS A 513 3.31 -19.01 -0.80
CA HIS A 513 3.06 -19.20 0.63
C HIS A 513 2.05 -18.17 1.18
N ALA A 514 2.19 -16.90 0.82
CA ALA A 514 1.27 -15.84 1.25
C ALA A 514 -0.15 -16.00 0.69
N LEU A 515 -0.29 -16.59 -0.49
CA LEU A 515 -1.58 -16.93 -1.11
C LEU A 515 -2.18 -18.25 -0.62
N GLY A 516 -1.47 -19.01 0.22
CA GLY A 516 -1.91 -20.33 0.68
C GLY A 516 -2.04 -21.36 -0.46
N LEU A 517 -1.32 -21.17 -1.57
CA LEU A 517 -1.35 -22.10 -2.69
C LEU A 517 -0.59 -23.37 -2.31
N GLY A 518 -1.27 -24.52 -2.40
CA GLY A 518 -0.63 -25.82 -2.22
C GLY A 518 0.38 -26.11 -3.35
N PRO A 519 1.26 -27.12 -3.18
CA PRO A 519 2.37 -27.41 -4.11
C PRO A 519 1.93 -27.74 -5.55
N ALA A 520 0.64 -27.99 -5.79
CA ALA A 520 0.08 -28.28 -7.11
C ALA A 520 -0.46 -27.04 -7.86
N LYS A 521 -0.75 -25.91 -7.17
CA LYS A 521 -1.24 -24.69 -7.81
C LYS A 521 -0.10 -23.68 -7.93
N GLN A 522 0.33 -23.44 -9.16
CA GLN A 522 1.37 -22.46 -9.46
C GLN A 522 0.77 -21.06 -9.54
N CYS A 523 1.49 -20.05 -9.05
CA CYS A 523 1.07 -18.66 -9.22
C CYS A 523 1.27 -18.20 -10.69
N PRO A 524 0.53 -17.18 -11.17
CA PRO A 524 0.68 -16.65 -12.53
C PRO A 524 2.13 -16.28 -12.90
N LEU A 525 2.90 -15.75 -11.94
CA LEU A 525 4.31 -15.42 -12.16
C LEU A 525 5.19 -16.67 -12.40
N ARG A 526 4.90 -17.79 -11.72
CA ARG A 526 5.57 -19.08 -11.94
C ARG A 526 5.26 -19.66 -13.31
N GLU A 527 4.00 -19.56 -13.73
CA GLU A 527 3.57 -19.98 -15.06
C GLU A 527 4.26 -19.15 -16.14
N PHE A 528 4.24 -17.82 -16.02
CA PHE A 528 4.96 -16.89 -16.90
C PHE A 528 6.44 -17.26 -17.03
N LEU A 529 7.14 -17.44 -15.90
CA LEU A 529 8.57 -17.80 -15.88
C LEU A 529 8.82 -19.15 -16.58
N THR A 530 7.96 -20.13 -16.35
CA THR A 530 8.08 -21.47 -16.95
C THR A 530 7.87 -21.42 -18.47
N VAL A 531 6.86 -20.66 -18.93
CA VAL A 531 6.59 -20.46 -20.36
C VAL A 531 7.75 -19.74 -21.03
N TYR A 532 8.28 -18.67 -20.41
CA TYR A 532 9.43 -17.94 -20.93
C TYR A 532 10.67 -18.84 -21.08
N ILE A 533 11.01 -19.61 -20.03
CA ILE A 533 12.22 -20.45 -20.07
C ILE A 533 12.08 -21.56 -21.11
N LYS A 534 10.95 -22.30 -21.09
CA LYS A 534 10.74 -23.44 -22.00
C LYS A 534 10.58 -23.02 -23.46
N ASN A 535 9.75 -22.01 -23.73
CA ASN A 535 9.34 -21.72 -25.10
C ASN A 535 10.20 -20.65 -25.78
N ILE A 536 10.89 -19.81 -25.01
CA ILE A 536 11.66 -18.69 -25.56
C ILE A 536 13.16 -18.89 -25.28
N PHE A 537 13.57 -18.92 -24.02
CA PHE A 537 14.99 -18.96 -23.66
C PHE A 537 15.70 -20.22 -24.17
N LEU A 538 15.15 -21.40 -23.89
CA LEU A 538 15.77 -22.67 -24.30
C LEU A 538 15.85 -22.81 -25.83
N ASN A 539 14.80 -22.39 -26.53
CA ASN A 539 14.78 -22.39 -28.00
C ASN A 539 15.81 -21.40 -28.58
N GLN A 540 15.98 -20.24 -27.95
CA GLN A 540 17.01 -19.28 -28.35
C GLN A 540 18.42 -19.83 -28.11
N VAL A 541 18.68 -20.42 -26.94
CA VAL A 541 19.97 -21.06 -26.62
C VAL A 541 20.26 -22.18 -27.63
N LEU A 542 19.27 -23.02 -27.93
CA LEU A 542 19.37 -24.05 -28.97
C LEU A 542 19.74 -23.47 -30.34
N ALA A 543 19.07 -22.39 -30.76
CA ALA A 543 19.31 -21.76 -32.05
C ALA A 543 20.69 -21.09 -32.14
N GLU A 544 21.13 -20.39 -31.09
CA GLU A 544 22.47 -19.79 -30.99
C GLU A 544 23.56 -20.87 -31.10
N ILE A 545 23.41 -21.95 -30.35
CA ILE A 545 24.34 -23.08 -30.34
C ILE A 545 24.37 -23.79 -31.69
N ASN A 546 23.21 -24.06 -32.28
CA ASN A 546 23.13 -24.66 -33.60
C ASN A 546 23.87 -23.80 -34.63
N LYS A 547 23.66 -22.48 -34.59
CA LYS A 547 24.31 -21.55 -35.52
C LYS A 547 25.83 -21.52 -35.33
N GLU A 548 26.32 -21.54 -34.09
CA GLU A 548 27.76 -21.58 -33.80
C GLU A 548 28.40 -22.90 -34.28
N ILE A 549 27.75 -24.04 -34.00
CA ILE A 549 28.26 -25.36 -34.41
C ILE A 549 28.19 -25.50 -35.94
N GLU A 550 27.06 -25.19 -36.56
CA GLU A 550 26.88 -25.28 -38.02
C GLU A 550 27.84 -24.38 -38.79
N GLY A 551 28.16 -23.19 -38.27
CA GLY A 551 29.11 -22.27 -38.89
C GLY A 551 30.50 -22.87 -39.08
N VAL A 552 30.87 -23.87 -38.29
CA VAL A 552 32.20 -24.48 -38.26
C VAL A 552 32.20 -25.91 -38.81
N THR A 553 31.07 -26.60 -38.73
CA THR A 553 30.92 -27.97 -39.26
C THR A 553 30.50 -28.01 -40.73
N LYS A 554 29.79 -27.00 -41.23
CA LYS A 554 29.36 -26.92 -42.65
C LYS A 554 30.35 -26.17 -43.55
N THR A 555 31.47 -25.71 -43.01
CA THR A 555 32.55 -25.06 -43.79
C THR A 555 33.18 -26.08 -44.76
N SER A 556 33.75 -25.61 -45.88
CA SER A 556 34.49 -26.51 -46.78
C SER A 556 35.75 -27.03 -46.07
N ASP A 557 35.82 -28.35 -45.90
CA ASP A 557 36.90 -29.09 -45.23
C ASP A 557 37.14 -28.74 -43.73
N PRO A 558 36.16 -29.01 -42.85
CA PRO A 558 36.21 -28.65 -41.42
C PRO A 558 37.39 -29.26 -40.65
N LEU A 559 37.89 -30.41 -41.13
CA LEU A 559 39.00 -31.15 -40.50
C LEU A 559 40.38 -30.54 -40.79
N LYS A 560 40.46 -29.52 -41.66
CA LYS A 560 41.73 -28.84 -41.98
C LYS A 560 41.86 -27.46 -41.32
N ILE A 561 40.80 -26.97 -40.69
CA ILE A 561 40.81 -25.67 -40.01
C ILE A 561 41.31 -25.86 -38.57
N LEU A 562 42.54 -25.43 -38.35
CA LEU A 562 43.20 -25.48 -37.04
C LEU A 562 42.91 -24.24 -36.21
N ALA A 563 42.92 -24.42 -34.89
CA ALA A 563 42.82 -23.34 -33.94
C ALA A 563 44.04 -22.41 -33.97
N ASN A 564 43.79 -21.13 -33.71
CA ASN A 564 44.79 -20.08 -33.73
C ASN A 564 45.85 -20.31 -32.63
N ALA A 565 47.10 -19.92 -32.90
CA ALA A 565 48.23 -20.11 -31.97
C ALA A 565 48.01 -19.49 -30.58
N ASP A 566 47.24 -18.40 -30.48
CA ASP A 566 46.92 -17.76 -29.21
C ASP A 566 45.92 -18.58 -28.38
N THR A 567 44.88 -19.13 -29.02
CA THR A 567 43.91 -20.04 -28.37
C THR A 567 44.60 -21.28 -27.82
N MET A 568 45.56 -21.82 -28.58
CA MET A 568 46.36 -22.98 -28.19
C MET A 568 47.22 -22.72 -26.94
N LYS A 569 47.83 -21.52 -26.85
CA LYS A 569 48.58 -21.09 -25.65
C LYS A 569 47.68 -20.94 -24.44
N VAL A 570 46.50 -20.32 -24.59
CA VAL A 570 45.54 -20.13 -23.49
C VAL A 570 45.04 -21.46 -22.94
N LEU A 571 44.78 -22.44 -23.81
CA LEU A 571 44.34 -23.78 -23.40
C LEU A 571 45.48 -24.66 -22.85
N GLY A 572 46.74 -24.20 -22.93
CA GLY A 572 47.92 -24.94 -22.48
C GLY A 572 48.21 -26.19 -23.31
N VAL A 573 47.72 -26.25 -24.54
CA VAL A 573 47.80 -27.44 -25.40
C VAL A 573 48.99 -27.31 -26.34
N GLN A 574 49.83 -28.34 -26.39
CA GLN A 574 51.06 -28.36 -27.21
C GLN A 574 50.83 -28.83 -28.65
N ARG A 575 49.66 -29.41 -28.95
CA ARG A 575 49.33 -30.05 -30.22
C ARG A 575 48.17 -29.37 -30.93
N PRO A 576 48.20 -29.21 -32.25
CA PRO A 576 47.17 -28.49 -32.99
C PRO A 576 45.80 -29.15 -32.81
N LEU A 577 44.80 -28.36 -32.42
CA LEU A 577 43.41 -28.78 -32.30
C LEU A 577 42.58 -28.21 -33.44
N LEU A 578 41.51 -28.92 -33.80
CA LEU A 578 40.51 -28.44 -34.74
C LEU A 578 39.70 -27.29 -34.12
N GLN A 579 39.47 -26.25 -34.92
CA GLN A 579 38.64 -25.12 -34.51
C GLN A 579 37.20 -25.57 -34.16
N SER A 580 36.68 -26.57 -34.89
CA SER A 580 35.36 -27.18 -34.64
C SER A 580 35.26 -27.80 -33.24
N THR A 581 36.31 -28.49 -32.79
CA THR A 581 36.33 -29.15 -31.48
C THR A 581 36.36 -28.14 -30.33
N ILE A 582 37.14 -27.06 -30.47
CA ILE A 582 37.21 -26.01 -29.44
C ILE A 582 35.87 -25.31 -29.28
N ILE A 583 35.19 -25.03 -30.40
CA ILE A 583 33.87 -24.39 -30.35
C ILE A 583 32.84 -25.32 -29.70
N VAL A 584 32.82 -26.60 -30.07
CA VAL A 584 31.94 -27.59 -29.41
C VAL A 584 32.23 -27.71 -27.91
N GLU A 585 33.51 -27.73 -27.50
CA GLU A 585 33.87 -27.75 -26.07
C GLU A 585 33.39 -26.50 -25.34
N LYS A 586 33.61 -25.32 -25.91
CA LYS A 586 33.12 -24.05 -25.37
C LYS A 586 31.61 -24.06 -25.23
N THR A 587 30.90 -24.50 -26.26
CA THR A 587 29.43 -24.58 -26.25
C THR A 587 28.92 -25.56 -25.19
N VAL A 588 29.58 -26.72 -25.04
CA VAL A 588 29.25 -27.68 -23.97
C VAL A 588 29.51 -27.05 -22.59
N GLN A 589 30.62 -26.35 -22.40
CA GLN A 589 30.91 -25.67 -21.14
C GLN A 589 29.90 -24.55 -20.83
N ASP A 590 29.49 -23.78 -21.84
CA ASP A 590 28.44 -22.75 -21.70
C ASP A 590 27.10 -23.38 -21.31
N LEU A 591 26.73 -24.52 -21.90
CA LEU A 591 25.53 -25.29 -21.52
C LEU A 591 25.59 -25.83 -20.09
N LEU A 592 26.76 -26.31 -19.65
CA LEU A 592 26.96 -26.77 -18.28
C LEU A 592 26.89 -25.62 -17.27
N ASN A 593 27.37 -24.43 -17.63
CA ASN A 593 27.21 -23.24 -16.80
C ASN A 593 25.72 -22.84 -16.70
N LEU A 594 25.00 -22.84 -17.83
CA LEU A 594 23.55 -22.59 -17.86
C LEU A 594 22.75 -23.62 -17.05
N MET A 595 23.20 -24.88 -17.04
CA MET A 595 22.62 -25.95 -16.22
C MET A 595 22.73 -25.64 -14.72
N HIS A 596 23.83 -25.02 -14.29
CA HIS A 596 23.99 -24.56 -12.91
C HIS A 596 23.11 -23.34 -12.61
N ASP A 597 23.07 -22.36 -13.52
CA ASP A 597 22.28 -21.13 -13.35
C ASP A 597 20.77 -21.39 -13.36
N LEU A 598 20.31 -22.39 -14.11
CA LEU A 598 18.91 -22.82 -14.21
C LEU A 598 18.74 -24.28 -13.76
N SER A 599 19.14 -24.56 -12.52
CA SER A 599 19.14 -25.91 -11.92
C SER A 599 17.84 -26.71 -12.07
N ALA A 600 16.68 -26.06 -12.11
CA ALA A 600 15.37 -26.71 -12.29
C ALA A 600 15.14 -27.29 -13.70
N TYR A 601 15.97 -26.89 -14.69
CA TYR A 601 15.88 -27.31 -16.09
C TYR A 601 17.11 -28.13 -16.50
N SER A 602 17.84 -28.68 -15.53
CA SER A 602 19.13 -29.33 -15.76
C SER A 602 19.06 -30.51 -16.72
N ASP A 603 18.00 -31.31 -16.66
CA ASP A 603 17.74 -32.43 -17.56
C ASP A 603 17.68 -31.99 -19.04
N GLN A 604 17.08 -30.82 -19.31
CA GLN A 604 16.96 -30.30 -20.68
C GLN A 604 18.32 -29.84 -21.21
N PHE A 605 19.10 -29.11 -20.40
CA PHE A 605 20.46 -28.72 -20.78
C PHE A 605 21.39 -29.93 -20.95
N LEU A 606 21.28 -30.95 -20.09
CA LEU A 606 22.05 -32.18 -20.22
C LEU A 606 21.69 -32.94 -21.51
N ASN A 607 20.40 -33.05 -21.83
CA ASN A 607 19.96 -33.65 -23.09
C ASN A 607 20.52 -32.87 -24.29
N MET A 608 20.51 -31.53 -24.24
CA MET A 608 21.12 -30.70 -25.28
C MET A 608 22.63 -30.99 -25.44
N VAL A 609 23.37 -31.10 -24.33
CA VAL A 609 24.80 -31.49 -24.37
C VAL A 609 24.97 -32.86 -25.03
N CYS A 610 24.17 -33.86 -24.65
CA CYS A 610 24.21 -35.20 -25.24
C CYS A 610 23.95 -35.17 -26.75
N VAL A 611 22.90 -34.47 -27.19
CA VAL A 611 22.56 -34.31 -28.61
C VAL A 611 23.69 -33.63 -29.38
N LYS A 612 24.31 -32.57 -28.83
CA LYS A 612 25.41 -31.86 -29.51
C LYS A 612 26.70 -32.65 -29.59
N LEU A 613 27.04 -33.40 -28.54
CA LEU A 613 28.18 -34.33 -28.60
C LEU A 613 27.93 -35.46 -29.60
N GLN A 614 26.69 -35.97 -29.69
CA GLN A 614 26.32 -37.01 -30.64
C GLN A 614 26.36 -36.50 -32.09
N GLU A 615 25.78 -35.33 -32.38
CA GLU A 615 25.85 -34.69 -33.71
C GLU A 615 27.30 -34.43 -34.13
N TYR A 616 28.14 -33.95 -33.21
CA TYR A 616 29.55 -33.71 -33.50
C TYR A 616 30.33 -35.00 -33.76
N LYS A 617 30.06 -36.05 -32.96
CA LYS A 617 30.62 -37.39 -33.18
C LYS A 617 30.21 -37.92 -34.55
N ASP A 618 28.94 -37.81 -34.93
CA ASP A 618 28.44 -38.30 -36.22
C ASP A 618 29.07 -37.53 -37.39
N THR A 619 29.27 -36.22 -37.23
CA THR A 619 30.00 -35.38 -38.19
C THR A 619 31.45 -35.83 -38.35
N CYS A 620 32.17 -36.04 -37.25
CA CYS A 620 33.55 -36.53 -37.28
C CYS A 620 33.65 -37.94 -37.86
N MET A 621 32.67 -38.81 -37.55
CA MET A 621 32.59 -40.17 -38.10
C MET A 621 32.31 -40.17 -39.60
N ALA A 622 31.45 -39.28 -40.10
CA ALA A 622 31.20 -39.11 -41.53
C ALA A 622 32.46 -38.62 -42.26
N ALA A 623 33.17 -37.66 -41.67
CA ALA A 623 34.42 -37.14 -42.24
C ALA A 623 35.56 -38.18 -42.19
N TYR A 624 35.67 -38.96 -41.10
CA TYR A 624 36.56 -40.13 -41.02
C TYR A 624 36.28 -41.14 -42.13
N ARG A 625 35.00 -41.51 -42.31
CA ARG A 625 34.58 -42.44 -43.37
C ARG A 625 34.89 -41.90 -44.76
N GLY A 626 34.70 -40.60 -44.99
CA GLY A 626 35.03 -39.97 -46.27
C GLY A 626 36.50 -40.06 -46.66
N ILE A 627 37.41 -40.12 -45.69
CA ILE A 627 38.86 -40.29 -45.92
C ILE A 627 39.25 -41.77 -46.06
N VAL A 628 38.61 -42.64 -45.27
CA VAL A 628 39.09 -44.00 -44.99
C VAL A 628 38.31 -45.10 -45.72
N GLN A 629 37.17 -44.78 -46.34
CA GLN A 629 36.38 -45.73 -47.13
C GLN A 629 36.65 -45.58 -48.62
N SER A 630 36.85 -46.72 -49.29
CA SER A 630 36.99 -46.85 -50.74
C SER A 630 36.07 -47.98 -51.20
N GLU A 631 35.16 -47.70 -52.15
CA GLU A 631 34.22 -48.68 -52.73
C GLU A 631 33.53 -49.58 -51.68
N GLU A 632 32.98 -48.97 -50.63
CA GLU A 632 32.26 -49.62 -49.49
C GLU A 632 33.12 -50.42 -48.50
N LYS A 633 34.43 -50.55 -48.72
CA LYS A 633 35.37 -51.20 -47.79
C LYS A 633 36.28 -50.18 -47.11
N LEU A 634 36.72 -50.51 -45.90
CA LEU A 634 37.75 -49.73 -45.22
C LEU A 634 39.10 -50.00 -45.88
N VAL A 635 39.88 -48.95 -46.05
CA VAL A 635 41.30 -49.03 -46.40
C VAL A 635 42.03 -49.97 -45.42
N ILE A 636 43.03 -50.71 -45.92
CA ILE A 636 43.76 -51.76 -45.15
C ILE A 636 44.30 -51.23 -43.82
N SER A 637 44.88 -50.03 -43.80
CA SER A 637 45.41 -49.44 -42.57
C SER A 637 44.35 -49.20 -41.51
N ALA A 638 43.11 -48.89 -41.91
CA ALA A 638 42.00 -48.66 -41.00
C ALA A 638 41.28 -49.93 -40.58
N SER A 639 41.24 -50.95 -41.44
CA SER A 639 40.75 -52.28 -41.03
C SER A 639 41.69 -52.90 -39.99
N TRP A 640 43.01 -52.73 -40.15
CA TRP A 640 44.01 -53.12 -39.16
C TRP A 640 43.93 -52.29 -37.88
N ALA A 641 43.70 -50.99 -37.95
CA ALA A 641 43.53 -50.15 -36.75
C ALA A 641 42.27 -50.49 -35.93
N LYS A 642 41.27 -51.12 -36.56
CA LYS A 642 40.03 -51.61 -35.92
C LYS A 642 40.23 -52.97 -35.24
N ASP A 643 41.22 -53.76 -35.66
CA ASP A 643 41.57 -55.02 -35.03
C ASP A 643 42.22 -54.75 -33.66
N ASP A 644 41.65 -55.28 -32.59
CA ASP A 644 42.08 -55.01 -31.22
C ASP A 644 43.51 -55.52 -30.94
N ASP A 645 43.91 -56.65 -31.55
CA ASP A 645 45.23 -57.24 -31.35
C ASP A 645 46.31 -56.42 -32.06
N ILE A 646 46.03 -56.00 -33.30
CA ILE A 646 46.92 -55.14 -34.07
C ILE A 646 46.98 -53.74 -33.44
N SER A 647 45.84 -53.16 -33.03
CA SER A 647 45.79 -51.87 -32.34
C SER A 647 46.60 -51.90 -31.04
N ARG A 648 46.51 -52.98 -30.27
CA ARG A 648 47.29 -53.17 -29.03
C ARG A 648 48.78 -53.30 -29.33
N LEU A 649 49.17 -54.03 -30.37
CA LEU A 649 50.56 -54.12 -30.83
C LEU A 649 51.09 -52.74 -31.23
N LEU A 650 50.37 -52.01 -32.08
CA LEU A 650 50.77 -50.68 -32.54
C LEU A 650 50.85 -49.66 -31.40
N LYS A 651 49.95 -49.72 -30.42
CA LYS A 651 49.98 -48.84 -29.22
C LYS A 651 51.07 -49.21 -28.22
N SER A 652 51.58 -50.45 -28.27
CA SER A 652 52.70 -50.91 -27.44
C SER A 652 54.07 -50.49 -27.98
N LEU A 653 54.11 -50.00 -29.23
CA LEU A 653 55.34 -49.56 -29.85
C LEU A 653 55.86 -48.27 -29.19
N PRO A 654 57.18 -48.11 -29.06
CA PRO A 654 57.79 -46.94 -28.43
C PRO A 654 57.40 -45.60 -29.07
N ASN A 655 57.13 -45.57 -30.38
CA ASN A 655 56.66 -44.38 -31.09
C ASN A 655 55.30 -43.88 -30.56
N TRP A 656 54.33 -44.78 -30.34
CA TRP A 656 53.03 -44.45 -29.80
C TRP A 656 53.12 -44.08 -28.32
N ILE A 657 53.93 -44.78 -27.53
CA ILE A 657 54.10 -44.47 -26.10
C ILE A 657 54.74 -43.10 -25.88
N ASN A 658 55.79 -42.79 -26.65
CA ASN A 658 56.45 -41.48 -26.60
C ASN A 658 55.53 -40.37 -27.11
N MET A 659 54.64 -40.68 -28.06
CA MET A 659 53.58 -39.79 -28.50
C MET A 659 52.53 -39.61 -27.38
N ALA A 660 51.99 -40.66 -26.77
CA ALA A 660 50.92 -40.55 -25.78
C ALA A 660 51.35 -39.87 -24.46
N GLN A 661 52.63 -39.94 -24.08
CA GLN A 661 53.15 -39.34 -22.84
C GLN A 661 54.47 -38.58 -23.04
N PRO A 662 54.45 -37.35 -23.58
CA PRO A 662 55.66 -36.58 -23.88
C PRO A 662 56.43 -36.06 -22.65
N LYS A 663 55.91 -36.25 -21.41
CA LYS A 663 56.46 -35.65 -20.17
C LYS A 663 57.30 -36.58 -19.29
N GLN A 664 57.49 -37.86 -19.65
CA GLN A 664 58.51 -38.67 -18.95
C GLN A 664 59.85 -38.50 -19.66
N LEU A 665 60.72 -37.61 -19.15
CA LEU A 665 62.15 -37.65 -19.42
C LEU A 665 62.69 -38.99 -18.88
N ARG A 666 62.62 -40.05 -19.68
CA ARG A 666 63.36 -41.28 -19.41
C ARG A 666 64.81 -41.08 -19.86
N PRO A 667 65.80 -41.49 -19.04
CA PRO A 667 67.18 -41.54 -19.48
C PRO A 667 67.30 -42.58 -20.60
N LYS A 668 67.78 -42.13 -21.76
CA LYS A 668 68.06 -42.96 -22.95
C LYS A 668 68.99 -44.11 -22.52
N ARG A 669 68.51 -45.35 -22.48
CA ARG A 669 69.34 -46.54 -22.21
C ARG A 669 69.75 -47.16 -23.54
N GLU A 670 71.00 -47.62 -23.65
CA GLU A 670 71.51 -48.28 -24.87
C GLU A 670 70.66 -49.52 -25.27
N ASP A 671 70.04 -50.20 -24.29
CA ASP A 671 69.10 -51.31 -24.50
C ASP A 671 67.76 -50.91 -25.18
N GLU A 672 67.43 -49.61 -25.25
CA GLU A 672 66.20 -49.15 -25.90
C GLU A 672 66.27 -49.29 -27.42
N GLU A 673 67.44 -49.13 -28.04
CA GLU A 673 67.56 -49.20 -29.51
C GLU A 673 67.37 -50.62 -30.04
N ASP A 674 67.90 -51.62 -29.33
CA ASP A 674 67.70 -53.03 -29.67
C ASP A 674 66.27 -53.50 -29.38
N PHE A 675 65.67 -53.01 -28.28
CA PHE A 675 64.25 -53.23 -27.99
C PHE A 675 63.35 -52.60 -29.07
N ILE A 676 63.64 -51.36 -29.49
CA ILE A 676 62.92 -50.66 -30.55
C ILE A 676 63.05 -51.42 -31.88
N ARG A 677 64.26 -51.86 -32.24
CA ARG A 677 64.52 -52.61 -33.48
C ARG A 677 63.79 -53.96 -33.48
N ALA A 678 63.80 -54.69 -32.36
CA ALA A 678 63.08 -55.94 -32.21
C ALA A 678 61.55 -55.73 -32.27
N ALA A 679 61.04 -54.66 -31.67
CA ALA A 679 59.61 -54.32 -31.71
C ALA A 679 59.13 -53.99 -33.13
N PHE A 680 59.91 -53.21 -33.90
CA PHE A 680 59.60 -52.93 -35.31
C PHE A 680 59.75 -54.14 -36.23
N GLY A 681 60.71 -55.03 -35.95
CA GLY A 681 60.84 -56.30 -36.68
C GLY A 681 59.60 -57.18 -36.49
N LYS A 682 59.11 -57.27 -35.25
CA LYS A 682 57.89 -58.02 -34.91
C LYS A 682 56.63 -57.38 -35.53
N GLU A 683 56.53 -56.06 -35.56
CA GLU A 683 55.46 -55.34 -36.28
C GLU A 683 55.49 -55.72 -37.77
N SER A 684 56.65 -55.60 -38.43
CA SER A 684 56.79 -55.91 -39.84
C SER A 684 56.41 -57.35 -40.16
N GLU A 685 56.82 -58.32 -39.32
CA GLU A 685 56.47 -59.73 -39.50
C GLU A 685 54.95 -59.96 -39.40
N VAL A 686 54.29 -59.35 -38.40
CA VAL A 686 52.84 -59.48 -38.19
C VAL A 686 52.04 -58.81 -39.31
N LEU A 687 52.44 -57.60 -39.73
CA LEU A 687 51.73 -56.86 -40.79
C LEU A 687 51.93 -57.52 -42.17
N ILE A 688 53.14 -57.98 -42.49
CA ILE A 688 53.41 -58.73 -43.74
C ILE A 688 52.68 -60.07 -43.72
N GLY A 689 52.68 -60.77 -42.59
CA GLY A 689 51.94 -62.02 -42.41
C GLY A 689 50.44 -61.86 -42.61
N ASN A 690 49.86 -60.74 -42.14
CA ASN A 690 48.44 -60.43 -42.31
C ASN A 690 48.08 -59.98 -43.74
N LEU A 691 49.02 -59.42 -44.49
CA LEU A 691 48.81 -59.00 -45.88
C LEU A 691 48.87 -60.19 -46.85
N GLY A 692 49.71 -61.19 -46.56
CA GLY A 692 49.99 -62.32 -47.45
C GLY A 692 50.56 -61.90 -48.82
N ASP A 693 50.37 -62.73 -49.85
CA ASP A 693 50.83 -62.46 -51.24
C ASP A 693 49.94 -61.47 -52.02
N LYS A 694 49.06 -60.71 -51.34
CA LYS A 694 48.12 -59.80 -52.01
C LYS A 694 48.80 -58.47 -52.34
N LEU A 695 48.88 -58.14 -53.64
CA LEU A 695 49.24 -56.80 -54.12
C LEU A 695 48.20 -55.78 -53.63
N ILE A 696 48.67 -54.72 -52.95
CA ILE A 696 47.80 -53.67 -52.41
C ILE A 696 47.29 -52.78 -53.57
N PRO A 697 45.97 -52.70 -53.80
CA PRO A 697 45.41 -51.78 -54.78
C PRO A 697 45.74 -50.32 -54.43
N PRO A 698 46.00 -49.45 -55.42
CA PRO A 698 46.32 -48.04 -55.17
C PRO A 698 45.18 -47.28 -54.48
N GLN A 699 43.93 -47.74 -54.63
CA GLN A 699 42.73 -47.20 -53.97
C GLN A 699 42.57 -47.62 -52.50
N ASP A 700 43.38 -48.57 -52.03
CA ASP A 700 43.42 -49.06 -50.64
C ASP A 700 44.63 -48.48 -49.89
N ILE A 701 45.19 -47.37 -50.37
CA ILE A 701 46.32 -46.68 -49.73
C ILE A 701 45.97 -45.20 -49.58
N LEU A 702 46.09 -44.68 -48.35
CA LEU A 702 46.01 -43.24 -48.08
C LEU A 702 47.29 -42.55 -48.58
N ARG A 703 47.20 -41.87 -49.73
CA ARG A 703 48.35 -41.21 -50.38
C ARG A 703 48.44 -39.72 -50.08
N ASP A 704 47.34 -39.07 -49.76
CA ASP A 704 47.33 -37.62 -49.48
C ASP A 704 47.85 -37.34 -48.07
N VAL A 705 48.96 -36.61 -48.00
CA VAL A 705 49.56 -36.13 -46.75
C VAL A 705 48.61 -35.18 -46.01
N SER A 706 47.76 -34.46 -46.73
CA SER A 706 46.74 -33.58 -46.14
C SER A 706 45.69 -34.38 -45.37
N ASP A 707 45.29 -35.54 -45.87
CA ASP A 707 44.28 -36.39 -45.23
C ASP A 707 44.86 -37.11 -44.02
N LEU A 708 46.12 -37.55 -44.08
CA LEU A 708 46.85 -38.08 -42.92
C LEU A 708 46.98 -37.03 -41.80
N LYS A 709 47.26 -35.77 -42.14
CA LYS A 709 47.27 -34.67 -41.18
C LYS A 709 45.89 -34.40 -40.60
N ALA A 710 44.84 -34.44 -41.41
CA ALA A 710 43.46 -34.25 -40.94
C ALA A 710 43.05 -35.34 -39.94
N LEU A 711 43.38 -36.62 -40.22
CA LEU A 711 43.15 -37.73 -39.30
C LEU A 711 43.93 -37.58 -37.99
N ALA A 712 45.19 -37.15 -38.05
CA ALA A 712 46.00 -36.91 -36.85
C ALA A 712 45.41 -35.76 -35.99
N ASN A 713 45.06 -34.63 -36.61
CA ASN A 713 44.45 -33.50 -35.91
C ASN A 713 43.09 -33.88 -35.30
N MET A 714 42.30 -34.70 -36.00
CA MET A 714 41.02 -35.20 -35.49
C MET A 714 41.20 -36.12 -34.28
N HIS A 715 42.22 -37.00 -34.29
CA HIS A 715 42.53 -37.86 -33.14
C HIS A 715 42.88 -37.02 -31.90
N GLU A 716 43.84 -36.10 -32.03
CA GLU A 716 44.25 -35.23 -30.92
C GLU A 716 43.09 -34.38 -30.39
N SER A 717 42.24 -33.89 -31.29
CA SER A 717 41.12 -33.04 -30.91
C SER A 717 40.03 -33.82 -30.18
N LEU A 718 39.65 -35.01 -30.67
CA LEU A 718 38.66 -35.85 -30.02
C LEU A 718 39.15 -36.39 -28.67
N GLU A 719 40.44 -36.74 -28.54
CA GLU A 719 41.01 -37.15 -27.27
C GLU A 719 41.02 -36.01 -26.25
N TRP A 720 41.39 -34.80 -26.68
CA TRP A 720 41.31 -33.60 -25.85
C TRP A 720 39.87 -33.31 -25.39
N LEU A 721 38.90 -33.35 -26.31
CA LEU A 721 37.48 -33.14 -26.00
C LEU A 721 36.95 -34.20 -25.03
N ALA A 722 37.31 -35.47 -25.22
CA ALA A 722 36.91 -36.57 -24.35
C ALA A 722 37.47 -36.38 -22.93
N GLY A 723 38.74 -35.95 -22.81
CA GLY A 723 39.35 -35.61 -21.51
C GLY A 723 38.64 -34.47 -20.80
N ARG A 724 38.34 -33.38 -21.50
CA ARG A 724 37.59 -32.23 -20.96
C ARG A 724 36.18 -32.61 -20.52
N THR A 725 35.46 -33.30 -21.40
CA THR A 725 34.10 -33.79 -21.15
C THR A 725 34.06 -34.72 -19.93
N LYS A 726 35.02 -35.65 -19.81
CA LYS A 726 35.14 -36.56 -18.65
C LYS A 726 35.41 -35.79 -17.36
N SER A 727 36.29 -34.78 -17.38
CA SER A 727 36.56 -33.93 -16.23
C SER A 727 35.33 -33.10 -15.83
N ALA A 728 34.59 -32.57 -16.80
CA ALA A 728 33.38 -31.80 -16.54
C ALA A 728 32.30 -32.67 -15.88
N PHE A 729 32.06 -33.88 -16.41
CA PHE A 729 31.09 -34.82 -15.83
C PHE A 729 31.52 -35.38 -14.47
N SER A 730 32.81 -35.61 -14.23
CA SER A 730 33.27 -36.02 -12.89
C SER A 730 33.02 -34.93 -11.84
N ASN A 731 33.11 -33.66 -12.23
CA ASN A 731 32.87 -32.54 -11.32
C ASN A 731 31.38 -32.34 -10.99
N LEU A 732 30.46 -32.79 -11.85
CA LEU A 732 29.01 -32.74 -11.58
C LEU A 732 28.56 -33.70 -10.47
N SER A 733 29.36 -34.73 -10.15
CA SER A 733 28.98 -35.83 -9.25
C SER A 733 29.14 -35.54 -7.74
N THR A 734 29.32 -34.28 -7.29
CA THR A 734 29.67 -34.00 -5.88
C THR A 734 28.71 -33.10 -5.08
N SER A 735 27.56 -32.64 -5.60
CA SER A 735 26.69 -31.71 -4.84
C SER A 735 25.32 -32.22 -4.37
N GLN A 736 24.98 -33.51 -4.46
CA GLN A 736 23.68 -33.99 -3.93
C GLN A 736 23.78 -35.31 -3.17
N SER A 737 24.11 -35.20 -1.88
CA SER A 737 23.48 -35.98 -0.82
C SER A 737 23.69 -35.24 0.51
N LYS A 738 22.77 -34.31 0.81
CA LYS A 738 22.43 -33.88 2.17
C LYS A 738 21.10 -33.16 2.18
#